data_AF-A0AAU4E3U4-F1
#
_entry.id   AF-A0AAU4E3U4-F1
#
_cell.length_a   1.000
_cell.length_b   1.000
_cell.length_c   1.000
_cell.angle_alpha   90.00
_cell.angle_beta   90.00
_cell.angle_gamma   90.00
#
_symmetry.space_group_name_H-M   'P 1'
#
loop_
_entity.id
_entity.type
_entity.pdbx_description
1 polymer ?
#
loop_
_entity_poly.entity_id
_entity_poly.type
_entity_poly.pdbx_seq_one_letter_code
_entity_poly.pdbx_strand_id
1 'polypeptide(L)'
;MFGRGGSRGRGRDAHSGAWQPPEQVRAARNGSGGSSTKGRRLPGEQAIPAYTPSIAVRSIDGHLVRSGYEVYAWYRLAPQRWSFRSDSQRRDLVAAIAGQYAELQGRWLHLRVTNRPYPIRMWAEAHVYNAHGRPNDVPGALSFDDYLIGEQQQLMGRSMAEKEVYLGVQVQTRRMVDRAVERAAPVLRKILPEAVDAELTALDSEVEHLDQVIGSAGLEGRPVHAEEMSWLMHRSCSLGLPAPRNMPAVPGAAWEPEDLASFTDAADYYADPYAPTVTVRGRTGSNAGVSRHLAILTVGQMHGLQIPEVDDPWIQHADRLPAAVEVSARIYVRRPEEVAGELARQMNKVRSQVKHYTDEHELEPPQSLSRQAGRVLEIDDEMTSGFTALATRVRSWWRLAVSGPTERDALRLAQQLLDLYKPKIAIEHPEAQYALAREFIPGEPLASAAYMRRGSVVWGASAVPTATAEVGDRRGILLGETCTATRRPVAWDPWMAQEIRDGSGLTAMVAGLGAGKSFLGGGIVYKTLRAGASWTLLDPSGPLSRLCDLPELRPYARPINLLNAQPGILNPYRVVAEPLIEHFMDEDDPERSWRREKALAGATRRRLVLDVLTGVLPYEVSRMAQTRIVLLRAVRTVGGRFDADPGQVIDALRRDSSEHHEHAGVVADFLDEMRERMALLIPETDADPYAETRDDRLTVLTMAGLTLPKDGVPREYWTDAESLGVEMLNLAAWLTQRSVYEKPKEMRKGVWIDEAFFLSEVPTGRVLMNRFARDSRKWNVRVLLSSQIPADFLKIQGFVTLLDSVFVGRLDDDDAQADALRLLKVPVGVGYEQVVAALGRRPGAQQRGLERDIEPRQFIFGDGAGGVERIRVDFSGPHLDHLRAVMDTTPGSKDAEKPRRPGNELALPHMSPDEKPFVASPPEDDIELEQDFELAAELEVGLADENLLGAPDPLASETGEVQGDVQQPSNGNGHGGQQHARTGGKGGTGRDAA
;
A
#
# COMPACT_ATOMS: atom_id res chain seq x y z
N MET A 1 -41.34 60.15 20.66
CA MET A 1 -41.87 60.69 21.92
C MET A 1 -40.86 60.39 23.02
N PHE A 2 -40.44 61.44 23.76
CA PHE A 2 -39.78 61.52 25.08
C PHE A 2 -38.90 60.34 25.57
N GLY A 3 -37.67 60.50 26.07
CA GLY A 3 -37.00 61.67 26.65
C GLY A 3 -35.55 61.35 27.11
N ARG A 4 -34.92 62.37 27.69
CA ARG A 4 -33.50 62.53 28.08
C ARG A 4 -33.03 61.73 29.30
N GLY A 5 -31.70 61.57 29.37
CA GLY A 5 -30.88 61.42 30.61
C GLY A 5 -30.25 60.02 30.72
N GLY A 6 -29.00 59.79 31.12
CA GLY A 6 -27.92 60.60 31.66
C GLY A 6 -26.90 59.63 32.29
N SER A 7 -25.63 59.71 31.85
CA SER A 7 -24.37 59.30 32.49
C SER A 7 -24.38 58.36 33.73
N ARG A 8 -23.71 57.19 33.59
CA ARG A 8 -22.47 56.74 34.30
C ARG A 8 -22.47 55.23 34.55
N GLY A 9 -21.34 54.59 34.20
CA GLY A 9 -20.72 53.57 35.04
C GLY A 9 -20.80 52.11 34.56
N ARG A 10 -19.68 51.65 33.98
CA ARG A 10 -19.08 50.30 34.08
C ARG A 10 -20.00 49.09 33.93
N GLY A 11 -19.77 48.32 32.87
CA GLY A 11 -20.06 46.88 32.87
C GLY A 11 -20.11 46.28 31.48
N ARG A 12 -19.01 45.61 31.11
CA ARG A 12 -18.92 44.41 30.24
C ARG A 12 -19.87 44.34 29.03
N ASP A 13 -19.31 44.51 27.83
CA ASP A 13 -19.83 43.88 26.62
C ASP A 13 -18.78 42.97 25.99
N ALA A 14 -19.29 41.81 25.58
CA ALA A 14 -18.59 40.64 25.10
C ALA A 14 -18.20 40.79 23.62
N HIS A 15 -17.01 40.29 23.30
CA HIS A 15 -16.50 40.16 21.94
C HIS A 15 -17.24 39.04 21.19
N SER A 16 -17.79 39.39 20.03
CA SER A 16 -18.03 38.48 18.91
C SER A 16 -16.68 38.03 18.35
N GLY A 17 -16.38 36.73 18.47
CA GLY A 17 -15.17 36.10 17.97
C GLY A 17 -15.21 35.87 16.47
N ALA A 18 -14.35 36.58 15.74
CA ALA A 18 -13.87 36.18 14.43
C ALA A 18 -12.45 35.65 14.63
N TRP A 19 -12.25 34.35 14.40
CA TRP A 19 -10.95 33.69 14.51
C TRP A 19 -10.17 33.91 13.21
N GLN A 20 -9.17 34.79 13.25
CA GLN A 20 -8.13 34.91 12.24
C GLN A 20 -6.86 34.20 12.74
N PRO A 21 -6.09 33.53 11.85
CA PRO A 21 -4.87 32.84 12.22
C PRO A 21 -3.79 33.84 12.64
N PRO A 22 -2.95 33.54 13.66
CA PRO A 22 -1.97 34.51 14.12
C PRO A 22 -0.82 34.62 13.12
N GLU A 23 -0.58 35.85 12.66
CA GLU A 23 0.67 36.28 12.05
C GLU A 23 1.84 35.89 12.97
N GLN A 24 2.87 35.28 12.36
CA GLN A 24 4.15 35.03 13.01
C GLN A 24 4.78 36.37 13.42
N VAL A 25 4.62 36.71 14.70
CA VAL A 25 5.32 37.82 15.34
C VAL A 25 6.82 37.52 15.26
N ARG A 26 7.52 38.30 14.44
CA ARG A 26 8.97 38.52 14.55
C ARG A 26 9.29 38.88 16.01
N ALA A 27 9.77 37.90 16.77
CA ALA A 27 10.31 38.14 18.09
C ALA A 27 11.57 39.01 17.93
N ALA A 28 11.44 40.26 18.35
CA ALA A 28 12.56 41.17 18.51
C ALA A 28 13.62 40.51 19.40
N ARG A 29 14.84 40.41 18.86
CA ARG A 29 16.07 40.16 19.61
C ARG A 29 16.22 41.22 20.70
N ASN A 30 15.70 40.96 21.89
CA ASN A 30 16.08 41.69 23.10
C ASN A 30 17.21 40.93 23.77
N GLY A 31 18.37 41.58 23.85
CA GLY A 31 19.59 41.03 24.41
C GLY A 31 19.40 40.53 25.84
N SER A 32 19.67 39.24 26.04
CA SER A 32 20.02 38.70 27.34
C SER A 32 21.45 39.13 27.66
N GLY A 33 21.57 40.32 28.27
CA GLY A 33 22.76 40.71 29.02
C GLY A 33 22.96 39.73 30.17
N GLY A 34 23.71 38.65 29.92
CA GLY A 34 24.19 37.76 30.96
C GLY A 34 25.15 38.52 31.86
N SER A 35 24.64 39.01 32.99
CA SER A 35 25.49 39.53 34.05
C SER A 35 26.45 38.42 34.48
N SER A 36 27.75 38.65 34.29
CA SER A 36 28.76 37.85 34.97
C SER A 36 28.71 38.20 36.47
N THR A 37 27.75 37.62 37.18
CA THR A 37 27.85 37.47 38.62
C THR A 37 28.98 36.48 38.83
N LYS A 38 30.19 36.98 39.13
CA LYS A 38 31.09 36.26 40.02
C LYS A 38 30.22 35.91 41.23
N GLY A 39 29.76 34.66 41.28
CA GLY A 39 28.99 34.15 42.40
C GLY A 39 29.80 34.42 43.65
N ARG A 40 29.33 35.40 44.43
CA ARG A 40 29.65 35.48 45.84
C ARG A 40 29.09 34.17 46.38
N ARG A 41 29.96 33.15 46.55
CA ARG A 41 29.56 31.83 47.07
C ARG A 41 28.58 32.06 48.21
N LEU A 42 27.38 31.52 48.07
CA LEU A 42 26.44 31.56 49.19
C LEU A 42 27.09 30.76 50.34
N PRO A 43 26.97 31.20 51.60
CA PRO A 43 27.58 30.47 52.71
C PRO A 43 27.01 29.04 52.76
N GLY A 44 27.82 28.04 52.38
CA GLY A 44 27.42 26.63 52.33
C GLY A 44 27.52 25.93 50.96
N GLU A 45 27.81 26.64 49.86
CA GLU A 45 28.00 26.00 48.54
C GLU A 45 29.29 25.17 48.49
N GLN A 46 29.14 23.83 48.50
CA GLN A 46 30.21 22.88 48.21
C GLN A 46 30.46 22.81 46.70
N ALA A 47 31.67 22.44 46.30
CA ALA A 47 32.01 22.27 44.89
C ALA A 47 31.21 21.10 44.30
N ILE A 48 30.35 21.38 43.31
CA ILE A 48 29.59 20.37 42.58
C ILE A 48 30.56 19.62 41.64
N PRO A 49 30.58 18.27 41.62
CA PRO A 49 31.41 17.51 40.69
C PRO A 49 31.03 17.79 39.23
N ALA A 50 32.02 17.94 38.35
CA ALA A 50 31.78 18.05 36.92
C ALA A 50 31.45 16.67 36.33
N TYR A 51 30.40 16.58 35.50
CA TYR A 51 30.03 15.36 34.79
C TYR A 51 30.66 15.33 33.39
N THR A 52 31.10 14.15 32.94
CA THR A 52 31.55 13.94 31.57
C THR A 52 30.90 12.66 31.07
N PRO A 53 30.10 12.70 29.99
CA PRO A 53 29.48 11.52 29.42
C PRO A 53 30.52 10.46 29.03
N SER A 54 30.13 9.18 29.11
CA SER A 54 30.95 8.05 28.68
C SER A 54 31.15 7.97 27.16
N ILE A 55 30.41 8.80 26.41
CA ILE A 55 30.47 8.99 24.97
C ILE A 55 31.24 10.26 24.59
N ALA A 56 31.63 10.39 23.32
CA ALA A 56 32.38 11.53 22.78
C ALA A 56 31.55 12.83 22.69
N VAL A 57 30.22 12.71 22.63
CA VAL A 57 29.30 13.86 22.59
C VAL A 57 29.43 14.69 23.86
N ARG A 58 29.35 16.01 23.69
CA ARG A 58 29.43 17.01 24.76
C ARG A 58 28.16 17.82 24.87
N SER A 59 27.56 18.19 23.74
CA SER A 59 26.24 18.84 23.73
C SER A 59 25.50 18.54 22.43
N ILE A 60 24.18 18.70 22.48
CA ILE A 60 23.30 18.64 21.33
C ILE A 60 22.46 19.91 21.31
N ASP A 61 22.33 20.54 20.16
CA ASP A 61 21.61 21.80 20.00
C ASP A 61 20.80 21.76 18.69
N GLY A 62 19.50 21.52 18.82
CA GLY A 62 18.63 21.20 17.70
C GLY A 62 19.08 19.92 17.02
N HIS A 63 19.56 20.06 15.79
CA HIS A 63 20.08 18.97 14.98
C HIS A 63 21.62 18.93 14.93
N LEU A 64 22.29 19.78 15.70
CA LEU A 64 23.74 19.84 15.79
C LEU A 64 24.25 18.99 16.96
N VAL A 65 25.13 18.05 16.68
CA VAL A 65 25.83 17.22 17.68
C VAL A 65 27.27 17.69 17.78
N ARG A 66 27.68 18.13 18.97
CA ARG A 66 29.03 18.64 19.25
C ARG A 66 29.82 17.63 20.07
N SER A 67 30.99 17.22 19.57
CA SER A 67 32.01 16.51 20.34
C SER A 67 33.13 17.49 20.71
N GLY A 68 34.10 17.06 21.52
CA GLY A 68 35.26 17.91 21.88
C GLY A 68 36.24 18.18 20.73
N TYR A 69 35.92 17.81 19.49
CA TYR A 69 36.78 18.01 18.32
C TYR A 69 36.02 18.27 17.01
N GLU A 70 34.73 17.94 16.92
CA GLU A 70 33.95 18.02 15.69
C GLU A 70 32.49 18.40 15.96
N VAL A 71 31.87 19.03 14.97
CA VAL A 71 30.43 19.35 14.94
C VAL A 71 29.80 18.66 13.74
N TYR A 72 28.68 17.98 13.97
CA TYR A 72 27.88 17.32 12.95
C TYR A 72 26.46 17.88 12.93
N ALA A 73 25.98 18.27 11.75
CA ALA A 73 24.57 18.56 11.51
C ALA A 73 23.86 17.28 11.06
N TRP A 74 22.81 16.87 11.77
CA TRP A 74 22.08 15.64 11.50
C TRP A 74 20.77 15.90 10.76
N TYR A 75 20.53 15.08 9.75
CA TYR A 75 19.36 15.16 8.88
C TYR A 75 18.61 13.82 8.87
N ARG A 76 17.29 13.87 8.84
CA ARG A 76 16.44 12.72 8.53
C ARG A 76 16.18 12.73 7.04
N LEU A 77 16.54 11.64 6.35
CA LEU A 77 16.36 11.52 4.91
C LEU A 77 14.94 11.01 4.58
N ALA A 78 14.36 11.48 3.48
CA ALA A 78 13.08 10.98 3.02
C ALA A 78 13.21 9.56 2.45
N PRO A 79 12.23 8.68 2.70
CA PRO A 79 12.21 7.35 2.09
C PRO A 79 12.04 7.46 0.56
N GLN A 80 12.80 6.65 -0.18
CA GLN A 80 12.79 6.65 -1.65
C GLN A 80 12.19 5.35 -2.17
N ARG A 81 11.15 5.44 -3.01
CA ARG A 81 10.57 4.27 -3.68
C ARG A 81 11.61 3.64 -4.59
N TRP A 82 11.91 2.35 -4.45
CA TRP A 82 12.79 1.62 -5.38
C TRP A 82 12.03 0.69 -6.33
N SER A 83 10.98 0.05 -5.80
CA SER A 83 10.09 -0.86 -6.53
C SER A 83 9.35 -0.12 -7.66
N PHE A 84 9.04 -0.84 -8.74
CA PHE A 84 8.23 -0.34 -9.86
C PHE A 84 8.74 0.95 -10.55
N ARG A 85 10.06 1.20 -10.52
CA ARG A 85 10.75 2.24 -11.32
C ARG A 85 11.39 1.65 -12.58
N SER A 86 11.49 2.43 -13.65
CA SER A 86 12.34 2.02 -14.79
C SER A 86 13.81 2.13 -14.42
N ASP A 87 14.68 1.43 -15.15
CA ASP A 87 16.12 1.54 -14.91
C ASP A 87 16.65 2.95 -15.17
N SER A 88 16.04 3.72 -16.09
CA SER A 88 16.35 5.14 -16.24
C SER A 88 16.01 5.93 -14.97
N GLN A 89 14.81 5.78 -14.41
CA GLN A 89 14.41 6.47 -13.18
C GLN A 89 15.27 6.06 -11.97
N ARG A 90 15.71 4.80 -11.91
CA ARG A 90 16.64 4.33 -10.88
C ARG A 90 18.04 4.93 -11.06
N ARG A 91 18.55 4.98 -12.29
CA ARG A 91 19.82 5.65 -12.61
C ARG A 91 19.77 7.14 -12.25
N ASP A 92 18.68 7.82 -12.57
CA ASP A 92 18.49 9.23 -12.25
C ASP A 92 18.49 9.48 -10.73
N LEU A 93 17.85 8.60 -9.95
CA LEU A 93 17.89 8.66 -8.48
C LEU A 93 19.32 8.47 -7.94
N VAL A 94 20.05 7.46 -8.43
CA VAL A 94 21.45 7.23 -8.01
C VAL A 94 22.33 8.42 -8.39
N ALA A 95 22.16 8.98 -9.59
CA ALA A 95 22.90 10.15 -10.05
C ALA A 95 22.59 11.39 -9.19
N ALA A 96 21.33 11.61 -8.81
CA ALA A 96 20.92 12.71 -7.93
C ALA A 96 21.59 12.59 -6.54
N ILE A 97 21.54 11.40 -5.92
CA ILE A 97 22.23 11.15 -4.63
C ILE A 97 23.75 11.35 -4.77
N ALA A 98 24.34 10.87 -5.87
CA ALA A 98 25.77 11.02 -6.14
C ALA A 98 26.19 12.48 -6.30
N GLY A 99 25.34 13.30 -6.95
CA GLY A 99 25.51 14.74 -7.06
C GLY A 99 25.56 15.41 -5.68
N GLN A 100 24.62 15.07 -4.80
CA GLN A 100 24.61 15.60 -3.43
C GLN A 100 25.84 15.18 -2.63
N TYR A 101 26.27 13.92 -2.73
CA TYR A 101 27.51 13.49 -2.11
C TYR A 101 28.73 14.24 -2.65
N ALA A 102 28.76 14.57 -3.94
CA ALA A 102 29.86 15.34 -4.53
C ALA A 102 29.91 16.79 -4.01
N GLU A 103 28.77 17.44 -3.79
CA GLU A 103 28.71 18.77 -3.17
C GLU A 103 29.27 18.78 -1.74
N LEU A 104 29.20 17.66 -1.04
CA LEU A 104 29.75 17.46 0.31
C LEU A 104 31.26 17.13 0.34
N GLN A 105 31.98 17.39 -0.75
CA GLN A 105 33.43 17.15 -0.84
C GLN A 105 34.24 17.75 0.32
N GLY A 106 35.21 16.97 0.80
CA GLY A 106 36.06 17.34 1.93
C GLY A 106 35.40 17.23 3.30
N ARG A 107 34.22 16.60 3.41
CA ARG A 107 33.50 16.39 4.66
C ARG A 107 33.41 14.92 5.02
N TRP A 108 33.34 14.66 6.32
CA TRP A 108 32.89 13.38 6.85
C TRP A 108 31.38 13.33 6.96
N LEU A 109 30.82 12.19 6.57
CA LEU A 109 29.42 11.83 6.74
C LEU A 109 29.30 10.66 7.72
N HIS A 110 28.21 10.64 8.49
CA HIS A 110 27.82 9.55 9.36
C HIS A 110 26.39 9.13 9.04
N LEU A 111 26.24 8.03 8.32
CA LEU A 111 24.94 7.45 8.04
C LEU A 111 24.52 6.54 9.20
N ARG A 112 23.29 6.68 9.67
CA ARG A 112 22.64 5.75 10.59
C ARG A 112 21.32 5.27 10.03
N VAL A 113 21.18 3.96 9.89
CA VAL A 113 19.89 3.32 9.60
C VAL A 113 19.43 2.62 10.88
N THR A 114 18.25 2.98 11.35
CA THR A 114 17.61 2.37 12.51
C THR A 114 16.16 2.02 12.19
N ASN A 115 15.46 1.39 13.12
CA ASN A 115 14.09 0.92 12.93
C ASN A 115 13.20 1.41 14.07
N ARG A 116 12.04 1.97 13.72
CA ARG A 116 11.02 2.43 14.66
C ARG A 116 9.80 1.51 14.60
N PRO A 117 9.32 0.95 15.72
CA PRO A 117 8.10 0.15 15.72
C PRO A 117 6.93 0.94 15.14
N TYR A 118 6.07 0.26 14.38
CA TYR A 118 4.85 0.89 13.89
C TYR A 118 4.01 1.40 15.07
N PRO A 119 3.53 2.66 15.05
CA PRO A 119 2.84 3.25 16.20
C PRO A 119 1.37 2.77 16.24
N ILE A 120 1.16 1.50 16.62
CA ILE A 120 -0.16 0.82 16.63
C ILE A 120 -1.22 1.66 17.35
N ARG A 121 -0.87 2.21 18.53
CA ARG A 121 -1.79 3.05 19.30
C ARG A 121 -2.21 4.31 18.55
N MET A 122 -1.25 5.04 17.96
CA MET A 122 -1.57 6.26 17.21
C MET A 122 -2.41 5.95 15.97
N TRP A 123 -2.11 4.84 15.29
CA TRP A 123 -2.94 4.35 14.19
C TRP A 123 -4.36 4.03 14.66
N ALA A 124 -4.52 3.34 15.79
CA ALA A 124 -5.84 2.99 16.32
C ALA A 124 -6.64 4.24 16.75
N GLU A 125 -5.99 5.20 17.42
CA GLU A 125 -6.59 6.50 17.75
C GLU A 125 -7.02 7.27 16.49
N ALA A 126 -6.17 7.28 15.44
CA ALA A 126 -6.51 7.87 14.15
C ALA A 126 -7.64 7.12 13.43
N HIS A 127 -7.70 5.79 13.54
CA HIS A 127 -8.77 4.97 12.98
C HIS A 127 -10.12 5.29 13.63
N VAL A 128 -10.16 5.40 14.96
CA VAL A 128 -11.35 5.84 15.72
C VAL A 128 -11.75 7.25 15.33
N TYR A 129 -10.79 8.18 15.25
CA TYR A 129 -11.06 9.56 14.86
C TYR A 129 -11.67 9.64 13.45
N ASN A 130 -11.16 8.84 12.51
CA ASN A 130 -11.67 8.76 11.14
C ASN A 130 -13.02 8.02 11.03
N ALA A 131 -13.48 7.34 12.07
CA ALA A 131 -14.71 6.54 12.06
C ALA A 131 -15.93 7.40 12.41
N HIS A 132 -16.32 8.29 11.49
CA HIS A 132 -17.43 9.23 11.69
C HIS A 132 -18.80 8.56 11.49
N GLY A 133 -19.74 8.82 12.40
CA GLY A 133 -21.12 8.36 12.26
C GLY A 133 -21.26 6.85 12.14
N ARG A 134 -20.50 6.08 12.95
CA ARG A 134 -20.47 4.61 12.97
C ARG A 134 -21.88 4.00 13.16
N PRO A 135 -22.16 2.78 12.66
CA PRO A 135 -23.36 2.05 13.04
C PRO A 135 -23.36 1.76 14.54
N ASN A 136 -24.53 1.67 15.17
CA ASN A 136 -24.61 1.24 16.57
C ASN A 136 -24.26 -0.26 16.66
N ASP A 137 -23.58 -0.65 17.74
CA ASP A 137 -23.26 -2.05 17.98
C ASP A 137 -24.52 -2.90 18.13
N VAL A 138 -24.50 -4.09 17.52
CA VAL A 138 -25.61 -5.05 17.57
C VAL A 138 -25.35 -6.03 18.72
N PRO A 139 -26.29 -6.20 19.67
CA PRO A 139 -26.12 -7.14 20.78
C PRO A 139 -25.81 -8.57 20.30
N GLY A 140 -24.77 -9.19 20.87
CA GLY A 140 -24.34 -10.54 20.50
C GLY A 140 -23.51 -10.64 19.22
N ALA A 141 -23.27 -9.53 18.52
CA ALA A 141 -22.33 -9.44 17.40
C ALA A 141 -20.99 -8.81 17.83
N LEU A 142 -20.01 -8.81 16.93
CA LEU A 142 -18.70 -8.18 17.16
C LEU A 142 -18.86 -6.66 17.31
N SER A 143 -18.57 -6.08 18.48
CA SER A 143 -18.61 -4.63 18.71
C SER A 143 -17.49 -3.90 17.97
N PHE A 144 -17.64 -2.59 17.71
CA PHE A 144 -16.58 -1.78 17.09
C PHE A 144 -15.28 -1.79 17.90
N ASP A 145 -15.40 -1.74 19.23
CA ASP A 145 -14.24 -1.75 20.12
C ASP A 145 -13.51 -3.10 20.09
N ASP A 146 -14.24 -4.23 20.12
CA ASP A 146 -13.65 -5.57 19.98
C ASP A 146 -13.01 -5.78 18.60
N TYR A 147 -13.63 -5.25 17.54
CA TYR A 147 -13.05 -5.23 16.20
C TYR A 147 -11.69 -4.50 16.21
N LEU A 148 -11.63 -3.30 16.81
CA LEU A 148 -10.39 -2.51 16.86
C LEU A 148 -9.33 -3.15 17.77
N ILE A 149 -9.72 -3.82 18.86
CA ILE A 149 -8.82 -4.62 19.69
C ILE A 149 -8.22 -5.77 18.85
N GLY A 150 -9.05 -6.47 18.07
CA GLY A 150 -8.60 -7.52 17.17
C GLY A 150 -7.61 -7.04 16.12
N GLU A 151 -7.86 -5.89 15.48
CA GLU A 151 -6.92 -5.29 14.53
C GLU A 151 -5.58 -4.93 15.18
N GLN A 152 -5.59 -4.38 16.41
CA GLN A 152 -4.37 -4.08 17.16
C GLN A 152 -3.60 -5.36 17.52
N GLN A 153 -4.29 -6.41 17.96
CA GLN A 153 -3.66 -7.70 18.28
C GLN A 153 -3.01 -8.32 17.03
N GLN A 154 -3.65 -8.21 15.86
CA GLN A 154 -3.10 -8.69 14.60
C GLN A 154 -1.78 -7.97 14.23
N LEU A 155 -1.67 -6.67 14.52
CA LEU A 155 -0.44 -5.91 14.35
C LEU A 155 0.64 -6.25 15.39
N MET A 156 0.26 -6.46 16.66
CA MET A 156 1.19 -6.78 17.74
C MET A 156 1.89 -8.14 17.56
N GLY A 157 1.22 -9.10 16.93
CA GLY A 157 1.79 -10.43 16.65
C GLY A 157 2.92 -10.42 15.60
N ARG A 158 3.23 -9.27 15.01
CA ARG A 158 4.20 -9.12 13.91
C ARG A 158 5.25 -8.10 14.29
N SER A 159 6.53 -8.44 14.12
CA SER A 159 7.65 -7.50 14.32
C SER A 159 7.70 -6.51 13.15
N MET A 160 6.79 -5.54 13.17
CA MET A 160 6.63 -4.52 12.14
C MET A 160 7.35 -3.24 12.55
N ALA A 161 8.42 -2.91 11.83
CA ALA A 161 9.21 -1.71 12.07
C ALA A 161 9.45 -0.93 10.78
N GLU A 162 9.45 0.39 10.92
CA GLU A 162 9.75 1.33 9.86
C GLU A 162 11.23 1.68 9.89
N LYS A 163 11.88 1.55 8.74
CA LYS A 163 13.26 1.97 8.54
C LYS A 163 13.34 3.49 8.54
N GLU A 164 14.16 4.04 9.43
CA GLU A 164 14.49 5.46 9.47
C GLU A 164 15.98 5.64 9.13
N VAL A 165 16.26 6.61 8.27
CA VAL A 165 17.62 6.90 7.79
C VAL A 165 18.02 8.31 8.19
N TYR A 166 19.14 8.40 8.89
CA TYR A 166 19.73 9.62 9.40
C TYR A 166 21.11 9.82 8.78
N LEU A 167 21.45 11.06 8.45
CA LEU A 167 22.75 11.45 7.90
C LEU A 167 23.31 12.61 8.71
N GLY A 168 24.39 12.36 9.46
CA GLY A 168 25.22 13.39 10.04
C GLY A 168 26.23 13.90 9.02
N VAL A 169 26.34 15.21 8.84
CA VAL A 169 27.32 15.87 7.97
C VAL A 169 28.23 16.75 8.82
N GLN A 170 29.54 16.59 8.65
CA GLN A 170 30.52 17.41 9.35
C GLN A 170 30.42 18.87 8.90
N VAL A 171 30.23 19.76 9.88
CA VAL A 171 30.26 21.21 9.70
C VAL A 171 31.73 21.65 9.67
N GLN A 172 32.16 22.36 8.63
CA GLN A 172 33.55 22.81 8.52
C GLN A 172 33.73 24.14 9.26
N THR A 173 34.08 24.07 10.55
CA THR A 173 34.55 25.26 11.27
C THR A 173 36.00 25.58 10.86
N ARG A 174 36.32 26.86 10.64
CA ARG A 174 37.69 27.27 10.29
C ARG A 174 38.62 26.96 11.48
N ARG A 175 39.52 25.99 11.28
CA ARG A 175 40.44 25.35 12.25
C ARG A 175 41.37 26.24 13.12
N MET A 176 41.21 27.56 13.19
CA MET A 176 42.16 28.41 13.95
C MET A 176 41.70 28.83 15.34
N VAL A 177 40.44 28.62 15.74
CA VAL A 177 39.92 29.24 17.00
C VAL A 177 39.20 28.27 17.95
N ASP A 178 38.77 27.08 17.48
CA ASP A 178 38.01 26.09 18.28
C ASP A 178 38.73 25.62 19.57
N ARG A 179 40.06 25.44 19.54
CA ARG A 179 40.82 25.06 20.75
C ARG A 179 40.87 26.16 21.82
N ALA A 180 40.66 27.42 21.43
CA ALA A 180 40.65 28.56 22.35
C ALA A 180 39.25 28.86 22.90
N VAL A 181 38.19 28.56 22.14
CA VAL A 181 36.80 28.87 22.51
C VAL A 181 36.27 27.91 23.58
N GLU A 182 36.51 26.59 23.48
CA GLU A 182 35.99 25.63 24.48
C GLU A 182 36.60 25.80 25.89
N ARG A 183 37.85 26.27 26.01
CA ARG A 183 38.50 26.48 27.31
C ARG A 183 38.40 27.91 27.84
N ALA A 184 37.97 28.88 27.03
CA ALA A 184 37.98 30.29 27.41
C ALA A 184 36.76 31.12 26.95
N ALA A 185 35.65 30.50 26.56
CA ALA A 185 34.43 31.20 26.13
C ALA A 185 33.96 32.35 27.05
N PRO A 186 34.01 32.26 28.40
CA PRO A 186 33.61 33.38 29.26
C PRO A 186 34.59 34.56 29.25
N VAL A 187 35.86 34.31 28.93
CA VAL A 187 36.95 35.30 28.93
C VAL A 187 37.08 35.94 27.54
N LEU A 188 36.94 35.17 26.47
CA LEU A 188 36.97 35.66 25.08
C LEU A 188 35.73 36.49 24.73
N ARG A 189 34.52 36.15 25.21
CA ARG A 189 33.31 36.99 25.05
C ARG A 189 33.46 38.39 25.66
N LYS A 190 34.35 38.57 26.64
CA LYS A 190 34.65 39.88 27.25
C LYS A 190 35.75 40.66 26.52
N ILE A 191 36.57 40.00 25.69
CA ILE A 191 37.76 40.59 25.07
C ILE A 191 37.57 40.79 23.56
N LEU A 192 36.85 39.91 22.86
CA LEU A 192 36.59 39.94 21.40
C LEU A 192 35.18 39.41 21.07
N PRO A 193 34.10 40.13 21.40
CA PRO A 193 32.72 39.72 21.10
C PRO A 193 32.46 39.55 19.59
N GLU A 194 33.03 40.42 18.75
CA GLU A 194 32.85 40.39 17.29
C GLU A 194 33.37 39.11 16.63
N ALA A 195 34.44 38.51 17.17
CA ALA A 195 35.01 37.29 16.62
C ALA A 195 34.14 36.05 16.89
N VAL A 196 33.52 35.99 18.08
CA VAL A 196 32.59 34.92 18.47
C VAL A 196 31.29 35.05 17.69
N ASP A 197 30.76 36.27 17.54
CA ASP A 197 29.54 36.51 16.77
C ASP A 197 29.77 36.22 15.28
N ALA A 198 30.95 36.54 14.72
CA ALA A 198 31.31 36.18 13.36
C ALA A 198 31.47 34.66 13.14
N GLU A 199 31.99 33.95 14.14
CA GLU A 199 32.13 32.49 14.11
C GLU A 199 30.77 31.79 14.21
N LEU A 200 29.88 32.24 15.11
CA LEU A 200 28.50 31.76 15.18
C LEU A 200 27.74 32.04 13.89
N THR A 201 27.90 33.24 13.30
CA THR A 201 27.29 33.58 12.01
C THR A 201 27.84 32.72 10.87
N ALA A 202 29.14 32.41 10.89
CA ALA A 202 29.75 31.51 9.90
C ALA A 202 29.26 30.07 10.05
N LEU A 203 29.05 29.61 11.29
CA LEU A 203 28.46 28.31 11.57
C LEU A 203 27.00 28.24 11.11
N ASP A 204 26.20 29.27 11.40
CA ASP A 204 24.80 29.36 10.94
C ASP A 204 24.73 29.35 9.40
N SER A 205 25.55 30.17 8.72
CA SER A 205 25.59 30.20 7.25
C SER A 205 26.02 28.87 6.64
N GLU A 206 26.93 28.16 7.29
CA GLU A 206 27.37 26.83 6.86
C GLU A 206 26.27 25.79 7.04
N VAL A 207 25.53 25.84 8.15
CA VAL A 207 24.39 24.96 8.41
C VAL A 207 23.27 25.23 7.41
N GLU A 208 22.93 26.50 7.14
CA GLU A 208 21.94 26.85 6.10
C GLU A 208 22.32 26.33 4.72
N HIS A 209 23.62 26.34 4.38
CA HIS A 209 24.09 25.74 3.13
C HIS A 209 23.90 24.22 3.13
N LEU A 210 24.25 23.54 4.23
CA LEU A 210 24.03 22.10 4.35
C LEU A 210 22.54 21.74 4.30
N ASP A 211 21.65 22.54 4.90
CA ASP A 211 20.19 22.36 4.83
C ASP A 211 19.71 22.37 3.36
N GLN A 212 20.23 23.29 2.54
CA GLN A 212 19.89 23.40 1.12
C GLN A 212 20.40 22.20 0.29
N VAL A 213 21.66 21.79 0.52
CA VAL A 213 22.27 20.64 -0.17
C VAL A 213 21.50 19.37 0.17
N ILE A 214 21.28 19.09 1.46
CA ILE A 214 20.61 17.87 1.91
C ILE A 214 19.12 17.86 1.53
N GLY A 215 18.46 19.02 1.51
CA GLY A 215 17.05 19.15 1.09
C GLY A 215 16.80 19.02 -0.41
N SER A 216 17.85 18.97 -1.23
CA SER A 216 17.73 18.86 -2.68
C SER A 216 17.37 17.42 -3.14
N ALA A 217 16.93 17.32 -4.40
CA ALA A 217 16.51 16.06 -5.00
C ALA A 217 17.58 14.96 -4.89
N GLY A 218 17.16 13.74 -4.53
CA GLY A 218 18.03 12.59 -4.30
C GLY A 218 18.11 12.21 -2.82
N LEU A 219 18.52 13.15 -1.95
CA LEU A 219 18.53 12.94 -0.50
C LEU A 219 17.21 13.36 0.16
N GLU A 220 16.63 14.47 -0.29
CA GLU A 220 15.34 15.01 0.19
C GLU A 220 15.27 15.02 1.73
N GLY A 221 16.39 15.36 2.37
CA GLY A 221 16.53 15.32 3.81
C GLY A 221 16.10 16.63 4.46
N ARG A 222 15.73 16.53 5.74
CA ARG A 222 15.43 17.70 6.57
C ARG A 222 16.17 17.63 7.90
N PRO A 223 16.43 18.77 8.55
CA PRO A 223 16.97 18.79 9.90
C PRO A 223 16.17 17.88 10.84
N VAL A 224 16.89 17.14 11.69
CA VAL A 224 16.28 16.23 12.67
C VAL A 224 15.57 17.03 13.75
N HIS A 225 14.33 16.66 14.08
CA HIS A 225 13.61 17.26 15.20
C HIS A 225 14.07 16.69 16.54
N ALA A 226 13.79 17.41 17.64
CA ALA A 226 14.28 17.03 18.97
C ALA A 226 13.86 15.60 19.40
N GLU A 227 12.62 15.19 19.10
CA GLU A 227 12.15 13.82 19.39
C GLU A 227 12.87 12.75 18.56
N GLU A 228 13.21 13.06 17.31
CA GLU A 228 13.92 12.17 16.39
C GLU A 228 15.40 12.07 16.76
N MET A 229 16.00 13.16 17.24
CA MET A 229 17.35 13.16 17.79
C MET A 229 17.43 12.32 19.06
N SER A 230 16.47 12.50 19.97
CA SER A 230 16.33 11.67 21.17
C SER A 230 16.18 10.18 20.81
N TRP A 231 15.36 9.87 19.79
CA TRP A 231 15.22 8.51 19.26
C TRP A 231 16.54 7.95 18.72
N LEU A 232 17.22 8.70 17.86
CA LEU A 232 18.51 8.31 17.27
C LEU A 232 19.56 8.04 18.35
N MET A 233 19.67 8.93 19.35
CA MET A 233 20.61 8.79 20.46
C MET A 233 20.29 7.58 21.32
N HIS A 234 19.02 7.38 21.69
CA HIS A 234 18.60 6.23 22.49
C HIS A 234 18.81 4.91 21.74
N ARG A 235 18.46 4.83 20.45
CA ARG A 235 18.70 3.64 19.63
C ARG A 235 20.18 3.33 19.49
N SER A 236 21.02 4.36 19.37
CA SER A 236 22.46 4.18 19.20
C SER A 236 23.19 3.82 20.49
N CYS A 237 22.80 4.41 21.64
CA CYS A 237 23.36 4.09 22.96
C CYS A 237 22.78 2.81 23.57
N SER A 238 21.74 2.21 22.97
CA SER A 238 21.11 0.96 23.41
C SER A 238 21.01 -0.04 22.25
N LEU A 239 22.05 -0.08 21.42
CA LEU A 239 22.09 -0.85 20.17
C LEU A 239 21.72 -2.32 20.40
N GLY A 240 20.80 -2.85 19.58
CA GLY A 240 20.36 -4.25 19.67
C GLY A 240 19.34 -4.56 20.77
N LEU A 241 19.08 -3.65 21.73
CA LEU A 241 17.94 -3.80 22.63
C LEU A 241 16.61 -3.60 21.86
N PRO A 242 15.50 -4.18 22.33
CA PRO A 242 14.18 -3.86 21.78
C PRO A 242 13.93 -2.35 21.77
N ALA A 243 13.18 -1.88 20.79
CA ALA A 243 12.77 -0.49 20.74
C ALA A 243 12.03 -0.09 22.04
N PRO A 244 12.39 1.05 22.67
CA PRO A 244 11.76 1.47 23.91
C PRO A 244 10.27 1.71 23.70
N ARG A 245 9.43 1.22 24.64
CA ARG A 245 7.96 1.37 24.54
C ARG A 245 7.51 2.81 24.76
N ASN A 246 8.18 3.50 25.68
CA ASN A 246 7.97 4.90 25.99
C ASN A 246 9.32 5.62 25.86
N MET A 247 9.35 6.72 25.13
CA MET A 247 10.50 7.61 25.11
C MET A 247 10.44 8.58 26.31
N PRO A 248 11.59 8.98 26.87
CA PRO A 248 11.64 10.07 27.84
C PRO A 248 11.04 11.36 27.25
N ALA A 249 10.44 12.19 28.09
CA ALA A 249 9.96 13.51 27.68
C ALA A 249 11.14 14.36 27.18
N VAL A 250 10.93 15.10 26.09
CA VAL A 250 11.93 15.99 25.50
C VAL A 250 11.52 17.44 25.80
N PRO A 251 12.02 18.07 26.88
CA PRO A 251 11.58 19.39 27.32
C PRO A 251 12.08 20.53 26.42
N GLY A 252 13.11 20.29 25.60
CA GLY A 252 13.71 21.26 24.71
C GLY A 252 14.64 20.61 23.67
N ALA A 253 15.14 21.42 22.75
CA ALA A 253 16.03 20.98 21.67
C ALA A 253 17.52 21.05 22.03
N ALA A 254 17.87 21.58 23.20
CA ALA A 254 19.24 21.66 23.69
C ALA A 254 19.44 20.65 24.82
N TRP A 255 20.55 19.91 24.76
CA TRP A 255 21.00 18.97 25.77
C TRP A 255 22.44 19.29 26.17
N GLU A 256 22.62 19.54 27.46
CA GLU A 256 23.91 19.78 28.08
C GLU A 256 24.55 18.44 28.50
N PRO A 257 25.85 18.40 28.86
CA PRO A 257 26.54 17.18 29.24
C PRO A 257 25.78 16.33 30.27
N GLU A 258 25.16 16.96 31.26
CA GLU A 258 24.39 16.29 32.32
C GLU A 258 23.12 15.61 31.78
N ASP A 259 22.47 16.19 30.77
CA ASP A 259 21.26 15.63 30.16
C ASP A 259 21.58 14.39 29.32
N LEU A 260 22.79 14.34 28.73
CA LEU A 260 23.26 13.19 27.93
C LEU A 260 23.38 11.90 28.76
N ALA A 261 23.50 12.01 30.09
CA ALA A 261 23.49 10.87 31.00
C ALA A 261 22.25 10.00 30.81
N SER A 262 21.11 10.62 30.48
CA SER A 262 19.85 9.91 30.24
C SER A 262 19.94 8.87 29.10
N PHE A 263 20.79 9.11 28.09
CA PHE A 263 21.03 8.17 27.00
C PHE A 263 22.06 7.11 27.36
N THR A 264 23.13 7.48 28.05
CA THR A 264 24.22 6.55 28.40
C THR A 264 23.85 5.62 29.55
N ASP A 265 22.97 6.05 30.46
CA ASP A 265 22.49 5.24 31.58
C ASP A 265 21.41 4.23 31.16
N ALA A 266 20.91 4.31 29.92
CA ALA A 266 19.88 3.42 29.41
C ALA A 266 20.38 1.98 29.25
N ALA A 267 21.65 1.79 28.85
CA ALA A 267 22.23 0.48 28.63
C ALA A 267 23.72 0.43 28.93
N ASP A 268 24.17 -0.71 29.45
CA ASP A 268 25.60 -1.03 29.57
C ASP A 268 26.03 -1.99 28.47
N TYR A 269 27.28 -1.86 28.04
CA TYR A 269 27.93 -2.74 27.08
C TYR A 269 29.01 -3.54 27.80
N TYR A 270 28.89 -4.86 27.75
CA TYR A 270 29.83 -5.81 28.32
C TYR A 270 30.41 -6.67 27.20
N ALA A 271 31.73 -6.75 27.12
CA ALA A 271 32.40 -7.61 26.15
C ALA A 271 33.62 -8.24 26.80
N ASP A 272 33.72 -9.57 26.73
CA ASP A 272 34.96 -10.24 27.04
C ASP A 272 35.97 -9.97 25.92
N PRO A 273 37.28 -9.89 26.22
CA PRO A 273 38.30 -9.73 25.20
C PRO A 273 38.17 -10.81 24.11
N TYR A 274 38.16 -10.38 22.85
CA TYR A 274 37.99 -11.25 21.66
C TYR A 274 36.67 -12.02 21.58
N ALA A 275 35.67 -11.68 22.41
CA ALA A 275 34.35 -12.28 22.29
C ALA A 275 33.76 -11.98 20.90
N PRO A 276 33.08 -12.96 20.28
CA PRO A 276 32.46 -12.78 18.97
C PRO A 276 31.21 -11.89 19.05
N THR A 277 30.71 -11.56 20.23
CA THR A 277 29.57 -10.66 20.42
C THR A 277 29.80 -9.71 21.60
N VAL A 278 29.04 -8.62 21.63
CA VAL A 278 28.93 -7.73 22.80
C VAL A 278 27.59 -7.96 23.47
N THR A 279 27.58 -8.07 24.79
CA THR A 279 26.34 -8.11 25.56
C THR A 279 25.89 -6.70 25.87
N VAL A 280 24.69 -6.33 25.40
CA VAL A 280 24.05 -5.06 25.73
C VAL A 280 22.95 -5.33 26.75
N ARG A 281 23.04 -4.71 27.92
CA ARG A 281 22.08 -4.89 29.03
C ARG A 281 21.34 -3.58 29.29
N GLY A 282 20.02 -3.63 29.16
CA GLY A 282 19.16 -2.51 29.51
C GLY A 282 19.10 -2.32 31.03
N ARG A 283 19.32 -1.09 31.49
CA ARG A 283 19.32 -0.74 32.92
C ARG A 283 18.04 -0.06 33.36
N THR A 284 17.45 0.76 32.49
CA THR A 284 16.32 1.62 32.80
C THR A 284 15.19 1.47 31.77
N GLY A 285 14.04 2.07 32.07
CA GLY A 285 12.88 2.07 31.18
C GLY A 285 12.29 0.68 30.91
N SER A 286 11.67 0.52 29.74
CA SER A 286 11.01 -0.74 29.35
C SER A 286 11.97 -1.91 29.08
N ASN A 287 13.27 -1.64 29.00
CA ASN A 287 14.31 -2.62 28.74
C ASN A 287 15.11 -2.99 29.99
N ALA A 288 14.74 -2.50 31.17
CA ALA A 288 15.42 -2.83 32.42
C ALA A 288 15.48 -4.35 32.64
N GLY A 289 16.69 -4.88 32.82
CA GLY A 289 16.93 -6.31 33.01
C GLY A 289 16.96 -7.14 31.72
N VAL A 290 16.68 -6.54 30.55
CA VAL A 290 16.79 -7.23 29.25
C VAL A 290 18.25 -7.23 28.80
N SER A 291 18.77 -8.40 28.48
CA SER A 291 20.08 -8.56 27.85
C SER A 291 19.93 -9.06 26.41
N ARG A 292 20.79 -8.54 25.52
CA ARG A 292 20.90 -8.95 24.12
C ARG A 292 22.36 -9.15 23.76
N HIS A 293 22.63 -10.12 22.89
CA HIS A 293 23.93 -10.30 22.27
C HIS A 293 23.94 -9.62 20.91
N LEU A 294 24.95 -8.81 20.67
CA LEU A 294 25.13 -8.01 19.47
C LEU A 294 26.34 -8.51 18.69
N ALA A 295 26.14 -8.84 17.41
CA ALA A 295 27.20 -9.12 16.46
C ALA A 295 27.26 -8.01 15.41
N ILE A 296 28.46 -7.48 15.18
CA ILE A 296 28.73 -6.39 14.26
C ILE A 296 29.62 -6.90 13.14
N LEU A 297 29.06 -6.82 11.96
CA LEU A 297 29.67 -7.22 10.71
C LEU A 297 30.11 -5.97 9.94
N THR A 298 31.05 -6.15 9.03
CA THR A 298 31.54 -5.07 8.16
C THR A 298 31.53 -5.49 6.70
N VAL A 299 31.24 -4.54 5.82
CA VAL A 299 31.32 -4.78 4.37
C VAL A 299 32.79 -4.90 3.95
N GLY A 300 33.13 -6.04 3.35
CA GLY A 300 34.44 -6.41 2.84
C GLY A 300 34.59 -6.16 1.33
N GLN A 301 35.28 -7.06 0.63
CA GLN A 301 35.46 -6.93 -0.83
C GLN A 301 34.14 -7.11 -1.58
N MET A 302 33.98 -6.36 -2.67
CA MET A 302 32.80 -6.40 -3.52
C MET A 302 33.24 -6.64 -4.96
N HIS A 303 32.51 -7.52 -5.64
CA HIS A 303 32.62 -7.71 -7.08
C HIS A 303 31.84 -6.60 -7.81
N GLY A 304 32.03 -6.48 -9.12
CA GLY A 304 31.38 -5.43 -9.92
C GLY A 304 29.86 -5.58 -9.93
N LEU A 305 29.18 -4.91 -8.99
CA LEU A 305 27.73 -4.79 -8.97
C LEU A 305 27.27 -3.93 -10.14
N GLN A 306 26.19 -4.35 -10.79
CA GLN A 306 25.55 -3.60 -11.88
C GLN A 306 24.19 -3.09 -11.38
N ILE A 307 24.22 -1.95 -10.68
CA ILE A 307 23.03 -1.30 -10.12
C ILE A 307 22.71 -0.08 -10.99
N PRO A 308 21.48 0.08 -11.50
CA PRO A 308 20.28 -0.70 -11.17
C PRO A 308 19.93 -1.88 -12.10
N GLU A 309 20.69 -2.11 -13.18
CA GLU A 309 20.26 -2.96 -14.30
C GLU A 309 20.13 -4.45 -13.97
N VAL A 310 20.97 -4.94 -13.05
CA VAL A 310 21.02 -6.38 -12.69
C VAL A 310 20.88 -6.59 -11.18
N ASP A 311 21.41 -5.66 -10.39
CA ASP A 311 21.51 -5.76 -8.94
C ASP A 311 20.63 -4.72 -8.23
N ASP A 312 20.06 -5.12 -7.08
CA ASP A 312 19.38 -4.21 -6.16
C ASP A 312 20.38 -3.36 -5.35
N PRO A 313 19.94 -2.23 -4.75
CA PRO A 313 20.74 -1.47 -3.81
C PRO A 313 21.23 -2.37 -2.69
N TRP A 314 22.55 -2.46 -2.56
CA TRP A 314 23.17 -3.53 -1.78
C TRP A 314 22.90 -3.41 -0.26
N ILE A 315 22.52 -2.24 0.27
CA ILE A 315 22.07 -2.12 1.67
C ILE A 315 20.68 -2.75 1.86
N GLN A 316 19.80 -2.66 0.86
CA GLN A 316 18.44 -3.19 0.93
C GLN A 316 18.42 -4.72 1.06
N HIS A 317 19.49 -5.41 0.68
CA HIS A 317 19.59 -6.85 0.90
C HIS A 317 19.39 -7.22 2.36
N ALA A 318 19.98 -6.46 3.30
CA ALA A 318 19.83 -6.68 4.74
C ALA A 318 18.37 -6.64 5.21
N ASP A 319 17.50 -5.91 4.51
CA ASP A 319 16.07 -5.83 4.83
C ASP A 319 15.36 -7.18 4.63
N ARG A 320 15.97 -8.16 3.94
CA ARG A 320 15.36 -9.50 3.69
C ARG A 320 15.45 -10.42 4.90
N LEU A 321 16.20 -10.04 5.92
CA LEU A 321 16.26 -10.78 7.17
C LEU A 321 14.99 -10.55 8.00
N PRO A 322 14.48 -11.58 8.70
CA PRO A 322 13.36 -11.42 9.62
C PRO A 322 13.67 -10.50 10.82
N ALA A 323 14.94 -10.31 11.14
CA ALA A 323 15.40 -9.44 12.21
C ALA A 323 15.83 -8.08 11.66
N ALA A 324 15.51 -7.01 12.38
CA ALA A 324 15.94 -5.66 12.08
C ALA A 324 17.47 -5.55 12.10
N VAL A 325 18.08 -5.22 10.95
CA VAL A 325 19.50 -4.89 10.83
C VAL A 325 19.68 -3.39 11.03
N GLU A 326 20.55 -2.98 11.96
CA GLU A 326 20.96 -1.59 12.08
C GLU A 326 22.23 -1.34 11.29
N VAL A 327 22.34 -0.18 10.65
CA VAL A 327 23.51 0.19 9.85
C VAL A 327 24.14 1.45 10.42
N SER A 328 25.47 1.46 10.48
CA SER A 328 26.28 2.67 10.69
C SER A 328 27.31 2.75 9.60
N ALA A 329 27.43 3.89 8.94
CA ALA A 329 28.47 4.11 7.94
C ALA A 329 29.20 5.42 8.15
N ARG A 330 30.53 5.37 8.10
CA ARG A 330 31.40 6.55 8.04
C ARG A 330 31.86 6.72 6.61
N ILE A 331 31.62 7.89 6.03
CA ILE A 331 31.96 8.17 4.62
C ILE A 331 32.73 9.47 4.57
N TYR A 332 33.97 9.44 4.09
CA TYR A 332 34.73 10.63 3.77
C TYR A 332 34.62 10.91 2.27
N VAL A 333 33.99 12.02 1.91
CA VAL A 333 33.93 12.49 0.52
C VAL A 333 35.23 13.22 0.23
N ARG A 334 36.02 12.72 -0.72
CA ARG A 334 37.33 13.30 -1.02
C ARG A 334 37.21 14.55 -1.87
N ARG A 335 38.19 15.44 -1.76
CA ARG A 335 38.32 16.59 -2.64
C ARG A 335 38.80 16.14 -4.03
N PRO A 336 38.25 16.65 -5.13
CA PRO A 336 38.64 16.31 -6.50
C PRO A 336 40.13 16.50 -6.77
N GLU A 337 40.74 17.55 -6.21
CA GLU A 337 42.18 17.83 -6.35
C GLU A 337 43.06 16.68 -5.81
N GLU A 338 42.69 16.11 -4.65
CA GLU A 338 43.40 14.98 -4.05
C GLU A 338 43.26 13.70 -4.88
N VAL A 339 42.08 13.54 -5.49
CA VAL A 339 41.73 12.37 -6.30
C VAL A 339 42.43 12.42 -7.66
N ALA A 340 42.40 13.57 -8.34
CA ALA A 340 42.96 13.75 -9.67
C ALA A 340 44.47 13.46 -9.69
N GLY A 341 45.22 13.97 -8.72
CA GLY A 341 46.66 13.71 -8.62
C GLY A 341 47.00 12.24 -8.37
N GLU A 342 46.20 11.54 -7.55
CA GLU A 342 46.38 10.10 -7.29
C GLU A 342 46.01 9.25 -8.51
N LEU A 343 44.89 9.55 -9.16
CA LEU A 343 44.44 8.86 -10.36
C LEU A 343 45.44 9.04 -11.50
N ALA A 344 45.89 10.26 -11.79
CA ALA A 344 46.88 10.53 -12.84
C ALA A 344 48.15 9.69 -12.66
N ARG A 345 48.63 9.53 -11.42
CA ARG A 345 49.78 8.66 -11.11
C ARG A 345 49.50 7.19 -11.38
N GLN A 346 48.33 6.68 -10.98
CA GLN A 346 47.93 5.29 -11.23
C GLN A 346 47.74 5.02 -12.73
N MET A 347 47.12 5.94 -13.45
CA MET A 347 46.90 5.85 -14.90
C MET A 347 48.22 5.84 -15.65
N ASN A 348 49.17 6.72 -15.28
CA ASN A 348 50.51 6.71 -15.87
C ASN A 348 51.27 5.41 -15.58
N LYS A 349 51.10 4.82 -14.39
CA LYS A 349 51.67 3.51 -14.07
C LYS A 349 51.09 2.40 -14.94
N VAL A 350 49.78 2.35 -15.12
CA VAL A 350 49.12 1.35 -15.98
C VAL A 350 49.51 1.55 -17.44
N ARG A 351 49.50 2.79 -17.94
CA ARG A 351 49.98 3.13 -19.30
C ARG A 351 51.43 2.69 -19.51
N SER A 352 52.30 2.94 -18.54
CA SER A 352 53.70 2.49 -18.59
C SER A 352 53.84 0.97 -18.59
N GLN A 353 53.01 0.26 -17.83
CA GLN A 353 53.03 -1.21 -17.82
C GLN A 353 52.54 -1.78 -19.15
N VAL A 354 51.44 -1.27 -19.69
CA VAL A 354 50.94 -1.66 -21.02
C VAL A 354 52.03 -1.41 -22.07
N LYS A 355 52.61 -0.20 -22.06
CA LYS A 355 53.70 0.18 -22.96
C LYS A 355 54.92 -0.75 -22.85
N HIS A 356 55.32 -1.11 -21.64
CA HIS A 356 56.42 -2.05 -21.45
C HIS A 356 56.11 -3.41 -22.11
N TYR A 357 54.90 -3.96 -21.92
CA TYR A 357 54.53 -5.21 -22.59
C TYR A 357 54.47 -5.07 -24.12
N THR A 358 53.84 -4.01 -24.64
CA THR A 358 53.63 -3.84 -26.08
C THR A 358 54.88 -3.40 -26.84
N ASP A 359 55.64 -2.46 -26.29
CA ASP A 359 56.72 -1.77 -27.01
C ASP A 359 58.10 -2.36 -26.69
N GLU A 360 58.31 -2.86 -25.46
CA GLU A 360 59.63 -3.40 -25.04
C GLU A 360 59.71 -4.91 -25.18
N HIS A 361 58.58 -5.63 -25.05
CA HIS A 361 58.55 -7.09 -25.13
C HIS A 361 57.77 -7.63 -26.33
N GLU A 362 57.10 -6.79 -27.12
CA GLU A 362 56.24 -7.20 -28.25
C GLU A 362 55.21 -8.28 -27.88
N LEU A 363 54.77 -8.28 -26.62
CA LEU A 363 53.82 -9.23 -26.07
C LEU A 363 52.48 -8.55 -25.81
N GLU A 364 51.38 -9.28 -26.02
CA GLU A 364 50.08 -8.79 -25.60
C GLU A 364 50.03 -8.69 -24.06
N PRO A 365 49.55 -7.56 -23.52
CA PRO A 365 49.41 -7.40 -22.08
C PRO A 365 48.45 -8.46 -21.49
N PRO A 366 48.72 -8.97 -20.27
CA PRO A 366 47.82 -9.90 -19.60
C PRO A 366 46.40 -9.34 -19.52
N GLN A 367 45.37 -10.17 -19.67
CA GLN A 367 43.97 -9.72 -19.68
C GLN A 367 43.54 -8.91 -18.44
N SER A 368 44.17 -9.11 -17.28
CA SER A 368 43.95 -8.28 -16.09
C SER A 368 44.45 -6.85 -16.28
N LEU A 369 45.64 -6.68 -16.88
CA LEU A 369 46.22 -5.39 -17.20
C LEU A 369 45.45 -4.71 -18.35
N SER A 370 45.03 -5.45 -19.37
CA SER A 370 44.18 -4.93 -20.45
C SER A 370 42.84 -4.41 -19.92
N ARG A 371 42.20 -5.12 -18.97
CA ARG A 371 41.00 -4.64 -18.27
C ARG A 371 41.26 -3.39 -17.43
N GLN A 372 42.41 -3.31 -16.75
CA GLN A 372 42.80 -2.12 -16.01
C GLN A 372 43.04 -0.92 -16.93
N ALA A 373 43.67 -1.14 -18.08
CA ALA A 373 43.89 -0.11 -19.09
C ALA A 373 42.56 0.41 -19.67
N GLY A 374 41.61 -0.49 -19.96
CA GLY A 374 40.25 -0.12 -20.36
C GLY A 374 39.56 0.76 -19.32
N ARG A 375 39.55 0.35 -18.04
CA ARG A 375 38.97 1.17 -16.94
C ARG A 375 39.68 2.50 -16.75
N VAL A 376 40.99 2.55 -16.97
CA VAL A 376 41.77 3.79 -16.91
C VAL A 376 41.30 4.76 -18.00
N LEU A 377 40.98 4.28 -19.21
CA LEU A 377 40.44 5.11 -20.28
C LEU A 377 39.03 5.62 -19.97
N GLU A 378 38.16 4.76 -19.42
CA GLU A 378 36.82 5.16 -18.94
C GLU A 378 36.91 6.26 -17.87
N ILE A 379 37.80 6.10 -16.89
CA ILE A 379 38.03 7.10 -15.84
C ILE A 379 38.65 8.39 -16.43
N ASP A 380 39.55 8.29 -17.41
CA ASP A 380 40.12 9.47 -18.09
C ASP A 380 39.02 10.28 -18.80
N ASP A 381 38.10 9.59 -19.47
CA ASP A 381 36.97 10.19 -20.17
C ASP A 381 35.98 10.81 -19.17
N GLU A 382 35.66 10.13 -18.06
CA GLU A 382 34.87 10.69 -16.94
C GLU A 382 35.50 11.98 -16.39
N MET A 383 36.83 12.01 -16.23
CA MET A 383 37.56 13.16 -15.69
C MET A 383 37.65 14.31 -16.69
N THR A 384 37.74 14.02 -17.99
CA THR A 384 37.95 15.02 -19.06
C THR A 384 36.64 15.60 -19.59
N SER A 385 35.54 14.87 -19.51
CA SER A 385 34.20 15.26 -20.01
C SER A 385 33.53 16.42 -19.22
N GLY A 386 34.16 16.94 -18.17
CA GLY A 386 33.74 18.16 -17.48
C GLY A 386 32.63 18.01 -16.42
N PHE A 387 32.03 16.83 -16.27
CA PHE A 387 31.12 16.51 -15.16
C PHE A 387 31.90 16.13 -13.89
N THR A 388 32.44 17.13 -13.20
CA THR A 388 33.30 16.97 -12.01
C THR A 388 32.64 16.24 -10.84
N ALA A 389 31.31 16.23 -10.74
CA ALA A 389 30.58 15.57 -9.66
C ALA A 389 30.79 14.04 -9.63
N LEU A 390 30.76 13.36 -10.78
CA LEU A 390 30.86 11.89 -10.87
C LEU A 390 32.29 11.37 -10.68
N ALA A 391 33.29 12.23 -10.94
CA ALA A 391 34.70 11.96 -10.70
C ALA A 391 35.06 11.89 -9.20
N THR A 392 34.20 12.43 -8.32
CA THR A 392 34.41 12.45 -6.88
C THR A 392 34.47 11.02 -6.32
N ARG A 393 35.42 10.77 -5.42
CA ARG A 393 35.64 9.45 -4.80
C ARG A 393 35.40 9.51 -3.30
N VAL A 394 34.99 8.38 -2.72
CA VAL A 394 34.72 8.24 -1.30
C VAL A 394 35.63 7.19 -0.67
N ARG A 395 35.95 7.40 0.62
CA ARG A 395 36.44 6.35 1.51
C ARG A 395 35.35 6.05 2.52
N SER A 396 34.95 4.80 2.65
CA SER A 396 33.82 4.46 3.52
C SER A 396 34.02 3.20 4.34
N TRP A 397 33.37 3.15 5.49
CA TRP A 397 33.33 2.02 6.42
C TRP A 397 31.87 1.77 6.75
N TRP A 398 31.40 0.54 6.50
CA TRP A 398 30.00 0.17 6.63
C TRP A 398 29.87 -0.95 7.64
N ARG A 399 29.11 -0.71 8.70
CA ARG A 399 28.85 -1.64 9.80
C ARG A 399 27.40 -2.08 9.78
N LEU A 400 27.18 -3.38 9.95
CA LEU A 400 25.87 -4.01 9.99
C LEU A 400 25.74 -4.70 11.35
N ALA A 401 24.73 -4.34 12.13
CA ALA A 401 24.49 -4.86 13.46
C ALA A 401 23.26 -5.76 13.48
N VAL A 402 23.43 -6.97 14.02
CA VAL A 402 22.34 -7.91 14.29
C VAL A 402 22.37 -8.33 15.75
N SER A 403 21.19 -8.48 16.36
CA SER A 403 21.07 -8.79 17.78
C SER A 403 20.13 -9.95 18.05
N GLY A 404 20.48 -10.81 19.01
CA GLY A 404 19.69 -11.95 19.45
C GLY A 404 19.53 -12.03 20.98
N PRO A 405 18.55 -12.78 21.49
CA PRO A 405 18.41 -13.03 22.92
C PRO A 405 19.59 -13.82 23.50
N THR A 406 20.22 -14.68 22.70
CA THR A 406 21.43 -15.43 23.08
C THR A 406 22.56 -15.15 22.07
N GLU A 407 23.80 -15.42 22.47
CA GLU A 407 24.97 -15.34 21.58
C GLU A 407 24.78 -16.19 20.33
N ARG A 408 24.24 -17.41 20.49
CA ARG A 408 23.97 -18.33 19.38
C ARG A 408 22.95 -17.75 18.40
N ASP A 409 21.92 -17.05 18.88
CA ASP A 409 20.93 -16.42 18.02
C ASP A 409 21.54 -15.25 17.23
N ALA A 410 22.36 -14.42 17.87
CA ALA A 410 23.04 -13.31 17.22
C ALA A 410 24.00 -13.81 16.12
N LEU A 411 24.80 -14.85 16.41
CA LEU A 411 25.71 -15.45 15.45
C LEU A 411 24.97 -16.17 14.31
N ARG A 412 23.80 -16.77 14.57
CA ARG A 412 22.95 -17.33 13.50
C ARG A 412 22.48 -16.25 12.54
N LEU A 413 21.99 -15.12 13.07
CA LEU A 413 21.58 -13.97 12.24
C LEU A 413 22.78 -13.39 11.47
N ALA A 414 23.96 -13.33 12.10
CA ALA A 414 25.18 -12.87 11.46
C ALA A 414 25.58 -13.78 10.28
N GLN A 415 25.48 -15.09 10.47
CA GLN A 415 25.73 -16.07 9.40
C GLN A 415 24.71 -15.94 8.26
N GLN A 416 23.42 -15.76 8.58
CA GLN A 416 22.39 -15.52 7.56
C GLN A 416 22.65 -14.24 6.78
N LEU A 417 23.10 -13.16 7.43
CA LEU A 417 23.48 -11.92 6.75
C LEU A 417 24.68 -12.15 5.83
N LEU A 418 25.66 -12.93 6.25
CA LEU A 418 26.83 -13.26 5.42
C LEU A 418 26.42 -14.05 4.18
N ASP A 419 25.57 -15.06 4.34
CA ASP A 419 25.11 -15.90 3.23
C ASP A 419 24.20 -15.13 2.26
N LEU A 420 23.43 -14.17 2.75
CA LEU A 420 22.56 -13.30 1.95
C LEU A 420 23.32 -12.39 0.98
N TYR A 421 24.57 -12.05 1.29
CA TYR A 421 25.40 -11.15 0.48
C TYR A 421 26.34 -11.90 -0.50
N LYS A 422 26.49 -13.22 -0.35
CA LYS A 422 27.27 -14.07 -1.27
C LYS A 422 26.60 -14.20 -2.65
N PRO A 423 27.38 -14.38 -3.73
CA PRO A 423 28.85 -14.33 -3.80
C PRO A 423 29.40 -12.92 -4.08
N LYS A 424 28.53 -11.94 -4.37
CA LYS A 424 28.95 -10.64 -4.91
C LYS A 424 29.62 -9.75 -3.85
N ILE A 425 29.23 -9.84 -2.58
CA ILE A 425 29.72 -8.97 -1.50
C ILE A 425 30.21 -9.84 -0.35
N ALA A 426 31.46 -9.66 0.05
CA ALA A 426 31.99 -10.27 1.25
C ALA A 426 31.51 -9.47 2.47
N ILE A 427 30.89 -10.16 3.43
CA ILE A 427 30.58 -9.63 4.74
C ILE A 427 31.51 -10.31 5.74
N GLU A 428 32.21 -9.49 6.53
CA GLU A 428 33.28 -9.94 7.40
C GLU A 428 32.87 -9.73 8.87
N HIS A 429 33.31 -10.61 9.75
CA HIS A 429 33.07 -10.52 11.19
C HIS A 429 34.37 -10.19 11.93
N PRO A 430 34.68 -8.89 12.13
CA PRO A 430 35.94 -8.44 12.71
C PRO A 430 36.00 -8.63 14.24
N GLU A 431 37.22 -8.61 14.78
CA GLU A 431 37.45 -8.51 16.23
C GLU A 431 37.06 -7.12 16.78
N ALA A 432 37.15 -6.94 18.10
CA ALA A 432 36.88 -5.67 18.80
C ALA A 432 35.42 -5.17 18.67
N GLN A 433 34.47 -6.08 18.83
CA GLN A 433 33.02 -5.84 18.73
C GLN A 433 32.54 -4.64 19.59
N TYR A 434 33.09 -4.44 20.79
CA TYR A 434 32.73 -3.29 21.65
C TYR A 434 33.08 -1.94 21.00
N ALA A 435 34.28 -1.83 20.42
CA ALA A 435 34.71 -0.59 19.79
C ALA A 435 33.89 -0.30 18.52
N LEU A 436 33.55 -1.34 17.75
CA LEU A 436 32.69 -1.24 16.58
C LEU A 436 31.23 -0.89 16.95
N ALA A 437 30.74 -1.34 18.10
CA ALA A 437 29.42 -0.95 18.62
C ALA A 437 29.32 0.55 18.85
N ARG A 438 30.39 1.16 19.38
CA ARG A 438 30.44 2.61 19.61
C ARG A 438 30.35 3.42 18.32
N GLU A 439 30.79 2.89 17.16
CA GLU A 439 30.67 3.60 15.87
C GLU A 439 29.21 3.88 15.45
N PHE A 440 28.22 3.27 16.11
CA PHE A 440 26.80 3.55 15.88
C PHE A 440 26.33 4.81 16.62
N ILE A 441 27.05 5.28 17.64
CA ILE A 441 26.67 6.46 18.42
C ILE A 441 27.10 7.73 17.66
N PRO A 442 26.19 8.68 17.40
CA PRO A 442 26.55 9.99 16.86
C PRO A 442 27.75 10.61 17.59
N GLY A 443 28.72 11.13 16.84
CA GLY A 443 29.92 11.77 17.39
C GLY A 443 31.07 10.84 17.81
N GLU A 444 30.86 9.53 17.97
CA GLU A 444 31.96 8.60 18.29
C GLU A 444 32.95 8.44 17.13
N PRO A 445 34.27 8.40 17.37
CA PRO A 445 35.25 8.27 16.30
C PRO A 445 35.22 6.88 15.63
N LEU A 446 35.80 6.78 14.43
CA LEU A 446 36.01 5.50 13.76
C LEU A 446 36.96 4.63 14.61
N ALA A 447 36.54 3.42 14.99
CA ALA A 447 37.32 2.55 15.85
C ALA A 447 38.47 1.87 15.10
N SER A 448 38.26 1.52 13.83
CA SER A 448 39.29 0.88 13.00
C SER A 448 39.26 1.33 11.55
N ALA A 449 40.44 1.60 11.00
CA ALA A 449 40.63 1.88 9.57
C ALA A 449 40.50 0.63 8.68
N ALA A 450 40.46 -0.57 9.27
CA ALA A 450 40.30 -1.82 8.55
C ALA A 450 38.96 -1.87 7.77
N TYR A 451 38.92 -2.67 6.70
CA TYR A 451 37.76 -2.85 5.83
C TYR A 451 37.28 -1.57 5.11
N MET A 452 38.12 -0.53 5.03
CA MET A 452 37.86 0.67 4.23
C MET A 452 37.52 0.31 2.77
N ARG A 453 36.39 0.80 2.27
CA ARG A 453 35.99 0.70 0.87
C ARG A 453 36.37 1.99 0.14
N ARG A 454 36.89 1.84 -1.08
CA ARG A 454 37.25 2.95 -1.97
C ARG A 454 36.38 2.83 -3.21
N GLY A 455 35.65 3.89 -3.55
CA GLY A 455 34.72 3.89 -4.68
C GLY A 455 34.43 5.30 -5.18
N SER A 456 33.63 5.42 -6.25
CA SER A 456 33.00 6.69 -6.62
C SER A 456 31.92 7.09 -5.63
N VAL A 457 31.55 8.37 -5.67
CA VAL A 457 30.28 8.83 -5.08
C VAL A 457 29.08 8.08 -5.66
N VAL A 458 29.12 7.72 -6.95
CA VAL A 458 28.10 6.89 -7.60
C VAL A 458 27.98 5.53 -6.91
N TRP A 459 29.08 4.82 -6.68
CA TRP A 459 29.06 3.54 -5.96
C TRP A 459 28.49 3.68 -4.54
N GLY A 460 28.84 4.76 -3.84
CA GLY A 460 28.28 5.06 -2.51
C GLY A 460 26.78 5.39 -2.56
N ALA A 461 26.33 6.07 -3.61
CA ALA A 461 24.94 6.42 -3.86
C ALA A 461 24.09 5.21 -4.27
N SER A 462 24.66 4.25 -5.03
CA SER A 462 24.02 2.99 -5.42
C SER A 462 23.62 2.11 -4.22
N ALA A 463 24.11 2.43 -3.02
CA ALA A 463 23.69 1.79 -1.79
C ALA A 463 22.22 2.11 -1.43
N VAL A 464 21.72 3.28 -1.84
CA VAL A 464 20.37 3.83 -1.63
C VAL A 464 19.79 3.43 -0.26
N PRO A 465 20.37 3.89 0.87
CA PRO A 465 19.93 3.47 2.20
C PRO A 465 18.47 3.84 2.49
N THR A 466 17.96 4.89 1.83
CA THR A 466 16.58 5.37 1.88
C THR A 466 15.62 4.53 1.06
N ALA A 467 16.09 3.55 0.28
CA ALA A 467 15.24 2.64 -0.46
C ALA A 467 14.26 1.96 0.50
N THR A 468 12.98 2.23 0.27
CA THR A 468 11.87 1.66 1.01
C THR A 468 10.78 1.15 0.07
N ALA A 469 9.91 0.36 0.67
CA ALA A 469 8.70 -0.20 0.11
C ALA A 469 7.53 0.31 0.97
N GLU A 470 7.13 1.57 0.77
CA GLU A 470 6.00 2.17 1.48
C GLU A 470 4.83 2.37 0.52
N VAL A 471 3.63 2.04 1.01
CA VAL A 471 2.36 2.22 0.30
C VAL A 471 1.25 2.39 1.33
N GLY A 472 0.27 3.25 1.01
CA GLY A 472 -0.86 3.55 1.89
C GLY A 472 -0.67 4.81 2.74
N ASP A 473 -1.66 5.14 3.57
CA ASP A 473 -1.80 6.44 4.23
C ASP A 473 -1.42 6.43 5.73
N ARG A 474 -1.00 5.27 6.27
CA ARG A 474 -0.69 5.06 7.71
C ARG A 474 -1.87 5.35 8.66
N ARG A 475 -3.07 5.53 8.12
CA ARG A 475 -4.35 5.73 8.82
C ARG A 475 -5.46 5.00 8.05
N GLY A 476 -6.66 4.95 8.61
CA GLY A 476 -7.79 4.25 7.99
C GLY A 476 -7.75 2.74 8.22
N ILE A 477 -8.28 1.97 7.29
CA ILE A 477 -8.44 0.52 7.43
C ILE A 477 -7.11 -0.20 7.24
N LEU A 478 -6.86 -1.26 8.01
CA LEU A 478 -5.70 -2.11 7.80
C LEU A 478 -5.99 -3.15 6.71
N LEU A 479 -5.21 -3.12 5.63
CA LEU A 479 -5.32 -4.09 4.52
C LEU A 479 -4.47 -5.34 4.75
N GLY A 480 -3.29 -5.17 5.37
CA GLY A 480 -2.35 -6.25 5.60
C GLY A 480 -0.93 -5.71 5.66
N GLU A 481 -0.01 -6.30 4.90
CA GLU A 481 1.42 -5.95 4.96
C GLU A 481 2.09 -5.89 3.59
N THR A 482 3.19 -5.16 3.46
CA THR A 482 4.04 -5.22 2.27
C THR A 482 4.70 -6.59 2.14
N CYS A 483 4.81 -7.08 0.90
CA CYS A 483 5.47 -8.35 0.55
C CYS A 483 6.97 -8.21 0.29
N THR A 484 7.52 -7.05 0.61
CA THR A 484 8.95 -6.77 0.49
C THR A 484 9.73 -7.43 1.61
N ALA A 485 11.05 -7.36 1.44
CA ALA A 485 12.05 -7.79 2.41
C ALA A 485 11.66 -7.41 3.86
N THR A 486 11.38 -6.13 4.10
CA THR A 486 10.75 -5.65 5.34
C THR A 486 9.23 -5.64 5.19
N ARG A 487 8.54 -6.37 6.08
CA ARG A 487 7.07 -6.37 6.17
C ARG A 487 6.60 -5.15 6.95
N ARG A 488 5.74 -4.35 6.33
CA ARG A 488 5.20 -3.12 6.93
C ARG A 488 3.68 -3.14 6.89
N PRO A 489 2.98 -2.64 7.92
CA PRO A 489 1.53 -2.48 7.88
C PRO A 489 1.12 -1.60 6.71
N VAL A 490 0.11 -2.04 5.98
CA VAL A 490 -0.53 -1.25 4.92
C VAL A 490 -1.87 -0.81 5.47
N ALA A 491 -1.90 0.40 6.04
CA ALA A 491 -3.13 1.09 6.40
C ALA A 491 -3.51 2.07 5.29
N TRP A 492 -4.77 2.08 4.89
CA TRP A 492 -5.27 2.89 3.79
C TRP A 492 -6.57 3.59 4.19
N ASP A 493 -6.67 4.88 3.89
CA ASP A 493 -7.90 5.65 4.04
C ASP A 493 -8.49 5.93 2.66
N PRO A 494 -9.53 5.19 2.23
CA PRO A 494 -10.10 5.35 0.91
C PRO A 494 -10.70 6.73 0.66
N TRP A 495 -10.88 7.60 1.66
CA TRP A 495 -11.39 8.96 1.43
C TRP A 495 -10.32 10.04 1.48
N MET A 496 -9.08 9.70 1.81
CA MET A 496 -7.99 10.68 1.90
C MET A 496 -7.71 11.39 0.57
N ALA A 497 -7.92 10.70 -0.56
CA ALA A 497 -7.78 11.33 -1.87
C ALA A 497 -8.75 12.50 -2.04
N GLN A 498 -10.02 12.32 -1.71
CA GLN A 498 -11.06 13.33 -1.88
C GLN A 498 -10.99 14.42 -0.81
N GLU A 499 -10.75 14.04 0.45
CA GLU A 499 -10.85 14.93 1.62
C GLU A 499 -9.58 15.75 1.87
N ILE A 500 -8.40 15.27 1.45
CA ILE A 500 -7.12 15.92 1.75
C ILE A 500 -6.32 16.22 0.48
N ARG A 501 -6.25 15.27 -0.46
CA ARG A 501 -5.38 15.38 -1.65
C ARG A 501 -6.08 15.99 -2.87
N ASP A 502 -7.35 16.40 -2.73
CA ASP A 502 -8.14 16.99 -3.81
C ASP A 502 -8.27 16.12 -5.09
N GLY A 503 -8.11 14.81 -4.92
CA GLY A 503 -8.09 13.79 -5.95
C GLY A 503 -9.45 13.16 -6.26
N SER A 504 -9.44 12.28 -7.27
CA SER A 504 -10.60 11.48 -7.68
C SER A 504 -10.91 10.37 -6.68
N GLY A 505 -12.18 9.99 -6.58
CA GLY A 505 -12.60 8.86 -5.76
C GLY A 505 -12.60 7.51 -6.48
N LEU A 506 -11.97 7.38 -7.64
CA LEU A 506 -11.98 6.12 -8.41
C LEU A 506 -10.87 5.18 -7.98
N THR A 507 -11.24 3.91 -7.77
CA THR A 507 -10.32 2.81 -7.50
C THR A 507 -10.54 1.68 -8.48
N ALA A 508 -9.50 1.27 -9.21
CA ALA A 508 -9.57 0.09 -10.07
C ALA A 508 -9.08 -1.15 -9.33
N MET A 509 -9.78 -2.27 -9.50
CA MET A 509 -9.41 -3.58 -8.98
C MET A 509 -9.38 -4.58 -10.13
N VAL A 510 -8.19 -4.97 -10.55
CA VAL A 510 -8.01 -5.92 -11.65
C VAL A 510 -7.40 -7.19 -11.10
N ALA A 511 -8.05 -8.34 -11.33
CA ALA A 511 -7.47 -9.62 -10.97
C ALA A 511 -8.15 -10.76 -11.74
N GLY A 512 -7.38 -11.78 -12.14
CA GLY A 512 -7.93 -12.98 -12.73
C GLY A 512 -8.75 -13.81 -11.75
N LEU A 513 -9.38 -14.88 -12.26
CA LEU A 513 -10.20 -15.79 -11.45
C LEU A 513 -9.42 -16.35 -10.24
N GLY A 514 -10.06 -16.32 -9.07
CA GLY A 514 -9.49 -16.85 -7.82
C GLY A 514 -8.34 -16.02 -7.20
N ALA A 515 -7.95 -14.90 -7.81
CA ALA A 515 -6.87 -14.04 -7.29
C ALA A 515 -7.26 -13.25 -6.02
N GLY A 516 -8.52 -13.33 -5.57
CA GLY A 516 -8.99 -12.73 -4.31
C GLY A 516 -9.64 -11.35 -4.44
N LYS A 517 -10.08 -10.97 -5.65
CA LYS A 517 -10.75 -9.69 -5.93
C LYS A 517 -11.91 -9.40 -4.98
N SER A 518 -12.86 -10.35 -4.90
CA SER A 518 -14.04 -10.22 -4.02
C SER A 518 -13.64 -10.20 -2.55
N PHE A 519 -12.63 -10.97 -2.14
CA PHE A 519 -12.10 -10.98 -0.78
C PHE A 519 -11.52 -9.63 -0.36
N LEU A 520 -10.69 -9.01 -1.21
CA LEU A 520 -10.14 -7.67 -0.99
C LEU A 520 -11.27 -6.62 -0.93
N GLY A 521 -12.15 -6.60 -1.92
CA GLY A 521 -13.25 -5.62 -2.01
C GLY A 521 -14.22 -5.75 -0.84
N GLY A 522 -14.62 -6.98 -0.49
CA GLY A 522 -15.48 -7.26 0.65
C GLY A 522 -14.85 -6.83 1.98
N GLY A 523 -13.54 -7.03 2.15
CA GLY A 523 -12.82 -6.54 3.31
C GLY A 523 -12.76 -5.01 3.38
N ILE A 524 -12.53 -4.33 2.26
CA ILE A 524 -12.58 -2.85 2.18
C ILE A 524 -13.97 -2.35 2.58
N VAL A 525 -15.03 -2.89 1.97
CA VAL A 525 -16.43 -2.53 2.27
C VAL A 525 -16.75 -2.77 3.73
N TYR A 526 -16.47 -3.96 4.25
CA TYR A 526 -16.73 -4.32 5.65
C TYR A 526 -16.04 -3.36 6.61
N LYS A 527 -14.71 -3.19 6.50
CA LYS A 527 -13.94 -2.37 7.45
C LYS A 527 -14.33 -0.89 7.38
N THR A 528 -14.62 -0.35 6.19
CA THR A 528 -15.03 1.06 6.06
C THR A 528 -16.47 1.31 6.48
N LEU A 529 -17.38 0.34 6.29
CA LEU A 529 -18.75 0.44 6.78
C LEU A 529 -18.78 0.44 8.30
N ARG A 530 -17.97 -0.41 8.94
CA ARG A 530 -17.76 -0.40 10.40
C ARG A 530 -17.26 0.98 10.88
N ALA A 531 -16.46 1.67 10.06
CA ALA A 531 -16.01 3.04 10.30
C ALA A 531 -17.05 4.13 9.92
N GLY A 532 -18.25 3.77 9.46
CA GLY A 532 -19.37 4.68 9.22
C GLY A 532 -19.68 5.01 7.76
N ALA A 533 -18.92 4.46 6.79
CA ALA A 533 -19.23 4.66 5.37
C ALA A 533 -20.51 3.93 4.94
N SER A 534 -21.28 4.53 4.02
CA SER A 534 -22.40 3.86 3.34
C SER A 534 -21.96 3.27 2.01
N TRP A 535 -22.42 2.08 1.64
CA TRP A 535 -22.04 1.36 0.44
C TRP A 535 -23.24 0.88 -0.38
N THR A 536 -23.11 1.00 -1.71
CA THR A 536 -23.98 0.32 -2.68
C THR A 536 -23.13 -0.57 -3.58
N LEU A 537 -23.44 -1.87 -3.60
CA LEU A 537 -22.72 -2.89 -4.35
C LEU A 537 -23.60 -3.34 -5.52
N LEU A 538 -23.04 -3.36 -6.71
CA LEU A 538 -23.61 -3.95 -7.92
C LEU A 538 -22.83 -5.25 -8.17
N ASP A 539 -23.49 -6.38 -7.94
CA ASP A 539 -22.88 -7.71 -7.98
C ASP A 539 -23.58 -8.60 -9.02
N PRO A 540 -23.05 -8.68 -10.25
CA PRO A 540 -23.62 -9.55 -11.28
C PRO A 540 -23.62 -11.03 -10.89
N SER A 541 -22.62 -11.46 -10.12
CA SER A 541 -22.42 -12.87 -9.79
C SER A 541 -23.23 -13.33 -8.56
N GLY A 542 -23.50 -12.44 -7.61
CA GLY A 542 -24.32 -12.68 -6.41
C GLY A 542 -23.62 -12.96 -5.06
N PRO A 543 -22.35 -13.42 -4.94
CA PRO A 543 -21.75 -13.78 -3.66
C PRO A 543 -21.63 -12.64 -2.63
N LEU A 544 -21.57 -11.38 -3.06
CA LEU A 544 -21.40 -10.23 -2.17
C LEU A 544 -22.63 -9.99 -1.30
N SER A 545 -23.80 -10.53 -1.67
CA SER A 545 -25.02 -10.47 -0.86
C SER A 545 -24.83 -11.10 0.53
N ARG A 546 -23.95 -12.10 0.66
CA ARG A 546 -23.65 -12.76 1.93
C ARG A 546 -23.06 -11.81 2.99
N LEU A 547 -22.46 -10.68 2.60
CA LEU A 547 -22.06 -9.64 3.54
C LEU A 547 -23.24 -9.10 4.36
N CYS A 548 -24.46 -9.15 3.80
CA CYS A 548 -25.67 -8.74 4.50
C CYS A 548 -26.08 -9.73 5.61
N ASP A 549 -25.54 -10.96 5.61
CA ASP A 549 -25.84 -11.98 6.62
C ASP A 549 -25.00 -11.82 7.89
N LEU A 550 -23.93 -11.00 7.84
CA LEU A 550 -23.08 -10.72 9.01
C LEU A 550 -23.93 -10.07 10.13
N PRO A 551 -23.94 -10.61 11.35
CA PRO A 551 -24.83 -10.15 12.43
C PRO A 551 -24.76 -8.65 12.72
N GLU A 552 -23.55 -8.08 12.72
CA GLU A 552 -23.30 -6.66 12.94
C GLU A 552 -23.76 -5.75 11.78
N LEU A 553 -23.89 -6.29 10.56
CA LEU A 553 -24.24 -5.51 9.37
C LEU A 553 -25.72 -5.67 9.01
N ARG A 554 -26.31 -6.83 9.31
CA ARG A 554 -27.66 -7.23 8.92
C ARG A 554 -28.75 -6.18 9.20
N PRO A 555 -28.78 -5.49 10.36
CA PRO A 555 -29.80 -4.46 10.62
C PRO A 555 -29.69 -3.23 9.70
N TYR A 556 -28.50 -2.99 9.16
CA TYR A 556 -28.18 -1.85 8.30
C TYR A 556 -28.02 -2.26 6.83
N ALA A 557 -28.35 -3.50 6.49
CA ALA A 557 -28.13 -4.08 5.17
C ALA A 557 -29.46 -4.36 4.45
N ARG A 558 -29.49 -4.07 3.15
CA ARG A 558 -30.60 -4.34 2.25
C ARG A 558 -30.09 -5.13 1.03
N PRO A 559 -30.19 -6.47 1.02
CA PRO A 559 -29.98 -7.26 -0.19
C PRO A 559 -31.17 -7.10 -1.14
N ILE A 560 -30.90 -6.82 -2.41
CA ILE A 560 -31.90 -6.63 -3.46
C ILE A 560 -31.53 -7.56 -4.61
N ASN A 561 -32.29 -8.64 -4.79
CA ASN A 561 -32.17 -9.50 -5.95
C ASN A 561 -33.06 -8.96 -7.09
N LEU A 562 -32.46 -8.62 -8.23
CA LEU A 562 -33.17 -8.04 -9.37
C LEU A 562 -34.17 -8.97 -10.05
N LEU A 563 -34.28 -10.24 -9.62
CA LEU A 563 -35.31 -11.17 -10.06
C LEU A 563 -36.35 -11.49 -8.98
N ASN A 564 -36.00 -11.32 -7.71
CA ASN A 564 -36.81 -11.78 -6.59
C ASN A 564 -36.53 -10.95 -5.33
N ALA A 565 -37.01 -9.72 -5.34
CA ALA A 565 -36.98 -8.79 -4.21
C ALA A 565 -38.41 -8.31 -3.88
N GLN A 566 -38.54 -7.50 -2.83
CA GLN A 566 -39.82 -6.94 -2.42
C GLN A 566 -40.48 -6.18 -3.59
N PRO A 567 -41.78 -6.41 -3.85
CA PRO A 567 -42.50 -5.67 -4.90
C PRO A 567 -42.38 -4.16 -4.76
N GLY A 568 -42.25 -3.45 -5.87
CA GLY A 568 -42.08 -1.99 -5.90
C GLY A 568 -40.70 -1.45 -5.50
N ILE A 569 -39.72 -2.30 -5.16
CA ILE A 569 -38.38 -1.84 -4.73
C ILE A 569 -37.63 -1.07 -5.83
N LEU A 570 -37.92 -1.35 -7.10
CA LEU A 570 -37.38 -0.65 -8.27
C LEU A 570 -38.42 0.27 -8.92
N ASN A 571 -39.42 0.74 -8.17
CA ASN A 571 -40.41 1.69 -8.68
C ASN A 571 -39.71 2.90 -9.34
N PRO A 572 -39.91 3.13 -10.66
CA PRO A 572 -39.26 4.21 -11.40
C PRO A 572 -39.51 5.62 -10.84
N TYR A 573 -40.61 5.84 -10.12
CA TYR A 573 -40.87 7.11 -9.41
C TYR A 573 -40.00 7.27 -8.15
N ARG A 574 -39.71 6.15 -7.46
CA ARG A 574 -38.93 6.10 -6.22
C ARG A 574 -37.42 6.10 -6.47
N VAL A 575 -36.92 5.49 -7.55
CA VAL A 575 -35.47 5.45 -7.81
C VAL A 575 -34.87 6.81 -8.18
N VAL A 576 -35.69 7.80 -8.56
CA VAL A 576 -35.24 9.19 -8.75
C VAL A 576 -35.36 9.94 -7.43
N ALA A 577 -34.20 10.32 -6.86
CA ALA A 577 -34.10 11.04 -5.60
C ALA A 577 -35.03 12.28 -5.55
N GLU A 578 -35.69 12.49 -4.42
CA GLU A 578 -36.43 13.72 -4.16
C GLU A 578 -35.45 14.82 -3.71
N PRO A 579 -35.40 15.98 -4.40
CA PRO A 579 -34.51 17.05 -4.00
C PRO A 579 -34.87 17.60 -2.62
N LEU A 580 -33.90 17.57 -1.70
CA LEU A 580 -34.02 18.13 -0.35
C LEU A 580 -33.55 19.58 -0.37
N ILE A 581 -34.28 20.46 0.33
CA ILE A 581 -33.94 21.90 0.38
C ILE A 581 -32.57 22.15 1.01
N GLU A 582 -32.15 21.30 1.95
CA GLU A 582 -30.87 21.38 2.64
C GLU A 582 -29.65 21.31 1.70
N HIS A 583 -29.78 20.66 0.52
CA HIS A 583 -28.69 20.55 -0.46
C HIS A 583 -28.37 21.85 -1.20
N PHE A 584 -29.26 22.85 -1.10
CA PHE A 584 -29.19 24.13 -1.82
C PHE A 584 -28.92 25.33 -0.90
N MET A 585 -28.68 25.09 0.40
CA MET A 585 -28.50 26.15 1.40
C MET A 585 -27.28 27.04 1.13
N ASP A 586 -26.30 26.54 0.35
CA ASP A 586 -25.09 27.27 -0.04
C ASP A 586 -25.27 28.11 -1.33
N GLU A 587 -26.43 28.06 -1.98
CA GLU A 587 -26.72 28.83 -3.19
C GLU A 587 -27.32 30.22 -2.89
N ASP A 588 -27.19 31.15 -3.83
CA ASP A 588 -27.70 32.54 -3.67
C ASP A 588 -29.22 32.60 -3.42
N ASP A 589 -29.99 31.68 -4.00
CA ASP A 589 -31.45 31.56 -3.82
C ASP A 589 -31.85 30.07 -3.65
N PRO A 590 -31.74 29.54 -2.41
CA PRO A 590 -31.97 28.12 -2.14
C PRO A 590 -33.37 27.64 -2.52
N GLU A 591 -34.41 28.44 -2.26
CA GLU A 591 -35.80 28.07 -2.55
C GLU A 591 -36.04 27.94 -4.06
N ARG A 592 -35.52 28.88 -4.85
CA ARG A 592 -35.70 28.86 -6.30
C ARG A 592 -34.96 27.68 -6.93
N SER A 593 -33.73 27.44 -6.52
CA SER A 593 -32.93 26.29 -6.97
C SER A 593 -33.60 24.97 -6.59
N TRP A 594 -34.08 24.85 -5.35
CA TRP A 594 -34.84 23.68 -4.91
C TRP A 594 -36.12 23.47 -5.72
N ARG A 595 -36.95 24.51 -5.94
CA ARG A 595 -38.18 24.40 -6.76
C ARG A 595 -37.86 23.98 -8.20
N ARG A 596 -36.78 24.51 -8.78
CA ARG A 596 -36.31 24.14 -10.12
C ARG A 596 -35.90 22.67 -10.17
N GLU A 597 -35.05 22.22 -9.25
CA GLU A 597 -34.60 20.83 -9.19
C GLU A 597 -35.76 19.86 -8.90
N LYS A 598 -36.70 20.24 -8.04
CA LYS A 598 -37.92 19.44 -7.79
C LYS A 598 -38.77 19.28 -9.06
N ALA A 599 -38.91 20.33 -9.86
CA ALA A 599 -39.61 20.24 -11.15
C ALA A 599 -38.86 19.36 -12.16
N LEU A 600 -37.52 19.44 -12.19
CA LEU A 600 -36.67 18.60 -13.03
C LEU A 600 -36.72 17.12 -12.60
N ALA A 601 -36.71 16.83 -11.30
CA ALA A 601 -36.88 15.49 -10.76
C ALA A 601 -38.24 14.90 -11.16
N GLY A 602 -39.33 15.67 -11.01
CA GLY A 602 -40.66 15.24 -11.46
C GLY A 602 -40.74 14.99 -12.98
N ALA A 603 -40.05 15.80 -13.79
CA ALA A 603 -39.93 15.56 -15.23
C ALA A 603 -39.10 14.30 -15.56
N THR A 604 -38.03 14.06 -14.81
CA THR A 604 -37.16 12.90 -14.94
C THR A 604 -37.90 11.61 -14.59
N ARG A 605 -38.71 11.60 -13.52
CA ARG A 605 -39.58 10.47 -13.16
C ARG A 605 -40.56 10.13 -14.28
N ARG A 606 -41.29 11.12 -14.81
CA ARG A 606 -42.21 10.91 -15.92
C ARG A 606 -41.51 10.31 -17.14
N ARG A 607 -40.32 10.82 -17.47
CA ARG A 607 -39.53 10.29 -18.58
C ARG A 607 -39.07 8.85 -18.30
N LEU A 608 -38.54 8.58 -17.12
CA LEU A 608 -38.05 7.25 -16.76
C LEU A 608 -39.18 6.21 -16.76
N VAL A 609 -40.34 6.53 -16.21
CA VAL A 609 -41.52 5.64 -16.22
C VAL A 609 -41.99 5.37 -17.64
N LEU A 610 -42.04 6.40 -18.48
CA LEU A 610 -42.38 6.24 -19.90
C LEU A 610 -41.38 5.34 -20.61
N ASP A 611 -40.08 5.58 -20.40
CA ASP A 611 -38.99 4.82 -21.03
C ASP A 611 -39.06 3.35 -20.59
N VAL A 612 -39.23 3.06 -19.29
CA VAL A 612 -39.35 1.70 -18.73
C VAL A 612 -40.60 0.98 -19.24
N LEU A 613 -41.79 1.61 -19.18
CA LEU A 613 -43.03 0.97 -19.66
C LEU A 613 -43.00 0.74 -21.18
N THR A 614 -42.40 1.65 -21.94
CA THR A 614 -42.14 1.42 -23.38
C THR A 614 -41.11 0.30 -23.58
N GLY A 615 -40.13 0.23 -22.69
CA GLY A 615 -39.04 -0.73 -22.62
C GLY A 615 -39.50 -2.17 -22.49
N VAL A 616 -40.54 -2.41 -21.68
CA VAL A 616 -41.10 -3.76 -21.42
C VAL A 616 -42.10 -4.21 -22.48
N LEU A 617 -42.69 -3.27 -23.23
CA LEU A 617 -43.64 -3.63 -24.29
C LEU A 617 -42.96 -4.36 -25.47
N PRO A 618 -43.67 -5.30 -26.13
CA PRO A 618 -43.21 -5.92 -27.36
C PRO A 618 -42.77 -4.90 -28.40
N TYR A 619 -41.77 -5.23 -29.21
CA TYR A 619 -41.16 -4.28 -30.16
C TYR A 619 -42.16 -3.75 -31.20
N GLU A 620 -43.12 -4.57 -31.65
CA GLU A 620 -44.20 -4.20 -32.56
C GLU A 620 -45.13 -3.15 -31.96
N VAL A 621 -45.47 -3.31 -30.68
CA VAL A 621 -46.40 -2.46 -29.97
C VAL A 621 -45.72 -1.14 -29.57
N SER A 622 -44.50 -1.21 -29.05
CA SER A 622 -43.74 -0.05 -28.59
C SER A 622 -43.40 0.95 -29.71
N ARG A 623 -43.23 0.49 -30.96
CA ARG A 623 -42.93 1.36 -32.12
C ARG A 623 -44.15 2.07 -32.71
N MET A 624 -45.38 1.69 -32.35
CA MET A 624 -46.59 2.33 -32.88
C MET A 624 -46.72 3.77 -32.35
N ALA A 625 -47.05 4.71 -33.25
CA ALA A 625 -47.24 6.12 -32.87
C ALA A 625 -48.36 6.29 -31.82
N GLN A 626 -49.43 5.49 -31.93
CA GLN A 626 -50.54 5.49 -30.98
C GLN A 626 -50.11 5.09 -29.57
N THR A 627 -49.24 4.07 -29.43
CA THR A 627 -48.69 3.62 -28.13
C THR A 627 -47.99 4.77 -27.41
N ARG A 628 -47.14 5.51 -28.14
CA ARG A 628 -46.45 6.67 -27.58
C ARG A 628 -47.44 7.74 -27.11
N ILE A 629 -48.50 8.03 -27.87
CA ILE A 629 -49.51 9.04 -27.52
C ILE A 629 -50.27 8.65 -26.25
N VAL A 630 -50.77 7.41 -26.16
CA VAL A 630 -51.57 6.96 -25.01
C VAL A 630 -50.72 6.82 -23.75
N LEU A 631 -49.49 6.30 -23.84
CA LEU A 631 -48.56 6.24 -22.70
C LEU A 631 -48.16 7.63 -22.20
N LEU A 632 -47.82 8.56 -23.11
CA LEU A 632 -47.51 9.94 -22.74
C LEU A 632 -48.68 10.62 -22.03
N ARG A 633 -49.92 10.35 -22.47
CA ARG A 633 -51.11 10.89 -21.82
C ARG A 633 -51.31 10.27 -20.44
N ALA A 634 -51.24 8.94 -20.31
CA ALA A 634 -51.39 8.25 -19.03
C ALA A 634 -50.35 8.70 -17.99
N VAL A 635 -49.07 8.78 -18.38
CA VAL A 635 -47.99 9.29 -17.52
C VAL A 635 -48.21 10.76 -17.16
N ARG A 636 -48.75 11.58 -18.06
CA ARG A 636 -49.11 12.97 -17.75
C ARG A 636 -50.25 13.06 -16.74
N THR A 637 -51.24 12.17 -16.83
CA THR A 637 -52.37 12.08 -15.88
C THR A 637 -51.89 11.70 -14.48
N VAL A 638 -50.99 10.72 -14.36
CA VAL A 638 -50.39 10.33 -13.06
C VAL A 638 -49.44 11.40 -12.52
N GLY A 639 -48.72 12.09 -13.41
CA GLY A 639 -47.77 13.13 -13.06
C GLY A 639 -46.40 12.59 -12.67
N GLY A 640 -45.60 13.39 -11.96
CA GLY A 640 -44.23 13.02 -11.54
C GLY A 640 -44.06 12.98 -10.03
N ARG A 641 -45.12 12.63 -9.29
CA ARG A 641 -45.08 12.61 -7.83
C ARG A 641 -44.13 11.51 -7.35
N PHE A 642 -43.51 11.71 -6.19
CA PHE A 642 -42.53 10.77 -5.64
C PHE A 642 -43.16 9.48 -5.10
N ASP A 643 -44.44 9.56 -4.71
CA ASP A 643 -45.27 8.48 -4.16
C ASP A 643 -46.12 7.77 -5.21
N ALA A 644 -45.93 8.08 -6.50
CA ALA A 644 -46.64 7.41 -7.59
C ALA A 644 -45.98 6.07 -7.95
N ASP A 645 -46.69 5.26 -8.73
CA ASP A 645 -46.20 3.96 -9.20
C ASP A 645 -46.68 3.64 -10.63
N PRO A 646 -46.04 2.69 -11.34
CA PRO A 646 -46.45 2.32 -12.70
C PRO A 646 -47.83 1.67 -12.78
N GLY A 647 -48.33 1.06 -11.70
CA GLY A 647 -49.68 0.51 -11.63
C GLY A 647 -50.74 1.60 -11.84
N GLN A 648 -50.53 2.79 -11.27
CA GLN A 648 -51.38 3.97 -11.52
C GLN A 648 -51.40 4.41 -13.00
N VAL A 649 -50.32 4.17 -13.75
CA VAL A 649 -50.24 4.48 -15.19
C VAL A 649 -51.07 3.48 -16.00
N ILE A 650 -51.00 2.18 -15.65
CA ILE A 650 -51.83 1.13 -16.26
C ILE A 650 -53.32 1.43 -16.00
N ASP A 651 -53.65 1.81 -14.78
CA ASP A 651 -54.97 2.28 -14.36
C ASP A 651 -55.46 3.48 -15.18
N ALA A 652 -54.57 4.44 -15.46
CA ALA A 652 -54.89 5.60 -16.28
C ALA A 652 -55.09 5.24 -17.76
N LEU A 653 -54.37 4.24 -18.30
CA LEU A 653 -54.60 3.71 -19.65
C LEU A 653 -55.98 3.04 -19.75
N ARG A 654 -56.37 2.24 -18.75
CA ARG A 654 -57.68 1.57 -18.72
C ARG A 654 -58.85 2.55 -18.64
N ARG A 655 -58.63 3.72 -18.06
CA ARG A 655 -59.63 4.80 -17.95
C ARG A 655 -59.51 5.83 -19.08
N ASP A 656 -58.68 5.61 -20.11
CA ASP A 656 -58.54 6.55 -21.23
C ASP A 656 -59.85 6.61 -22.03
N SER A 657 -60.38 7.83 -22.20
CA SER A 657 -61.63 8.09 -22.91
C SER A 657 -61.41 8.86 -24.22
N SER A 658 -60.21 8.75 -24.80
CA SER A 658 -59.84 9.50 -26.01
C SER A 658 -60.20 8.76 -27.30
N GLU A 659 -59.94 9.38 -28.45
CA GLU A 659 -60.03 8.73 -29.77
C GLU A 659 -59.13 7.48 -29.95
N HIS A 660 -58.19 7.23 -29.03
CA HIS A 660 -57.33 6.06 -29.02
C HIS A 660 -57.62 5.09 -27.86
N HIS A 661 -58.80 5.16 -27.24
CA HIS A 661 -59.13 4.35 -26.06
C HIS A 661 -59.00 2.83 -26.30
N GLU A 662 -59.35 2.34 -27.50
CA GLU A 662 -59.20 0.91 -27.85
C GLU A 662 -57.74 0.48 -27.80
N HIS A 663 -56.84 1.29 -28.37
CA HIS A 663 -55.40 1.04 -28.34
C HIS A 663 -54.82 1.18 -26.93
N ALA A 664 -55.31 2.13 -26.13
CA ALA A 664 -54.92 2.27 -24.72
C ALA A 664 -55.28 1.01 -23.91
N GLY A 665 -56.45 0.41 -24.18
CA GLY A 665 -56.86 -0.87 -23.62
C GLY A 665 -55.89 -2.00 -23.98
N VAL A 666 -55.52 -2.12 -25.26
CA VAL A 666 -54.54 -3.12 -25.72
C VAL A 666 -53.18 -2.96 -25.03
N VAL A 667 -52.67 -1.73 -24.93
CA VAL A 667 -51.40 -1.47 -24.22
C VAL A 667 -51.51 -1.83 -22.73
N ALA A 668 -52.65 -1.52 -22.09
CA ALA A 668 -52.88 -1.89 -20.70
C ALA A 668 -52.94 -3.40 -20.51
N ASP A 669 -53.55 -4.14 -21.43
CA ASP A 669 -53.64 -5.60 -21.38
C ASP A 669 -52.25 -6.26 -21.50
N PHE A 670 -51.38 -5.78 -22.42
CA PHE A 670 -49.99 -6.26 -22.50
C PHE A 670 -49.19 -5.98 -21.21
N LEU A 671 -49.34 -4.78 -20.64
CA LEU A 671 -48.66 -4.44 -19.38
C LEU A 671 -49.21 -5.27 -18.20
N ASP A 672 -50.50 -5.60 -18.20
CA ASP A 672 -51.09 -6.45 -17.17
C ASP A 672 -50.66 -7.91 -17.30
N GLU A 673 -50.49 -8.43 -18.51
CA GLU A 673 -49.91 -9.76 -18.74
C GLU A 673 -48.47 -9.85 -18.20
N MET A 674 -47.71 -8.76 -18.29
CA MET A 674 -46.34 -8.65 -17.76
C MET A 674 -46.28 -8.27 -16.27
N ARG A 675 -47.41 -8.04 -15.60
CA ARG A 675 -47.46 -7.51 -14.23
C ARG A 675 -46.71 -8.38 -13.22
N GLU A 676 -46.85 -9.71 -13.30
CA GLU A 676 -46.12 -10.63 -12.41
C GLU A 676 -44.61 -10.51 -12.59
N ARG A 677 -44.13 -10.37 -13.84
CA ARG A 677 -42.70 -10.18 -14.14
C ARG A 677 -42.20 -8.78 -13.76
N MET A 678 -43.10 -7.79 -13.76
CA MET A 678 -42.85 -6.41 -13.34
C MET A 678 -43.08 -6.16 -11.84
N ALA A 679 -43.21 -7.19 -11.01
CA ALA A 679 -43.51 -7.03 -9.58
C ALA A 679 -42.52 -6.08 -8.87
N LEU A 680 -41.26 -6.03 -9.29
CA LEU A 680 -40.26 -5.10 -8.71
C LEU A 680 -40.56 -3.62 -9.02
N LEU A 681 -41.32 -3.32 -10.06
CA LEU A 681 -41.68 -1.97 -10.49
C LEU A 681 -42.92 -1.44 -9.77
N ILE A 682 -43.85 -2.34 -9.44
CA ILE A 682 -45.19 -2.01 -8.94
C ILE A 682 -45.30 -2.52 -7.49
N PRO A 683 -45.48 -1.63 -6.50
CA PRO A 683 -45.70 -2.07 -5.13
C PRO A 683 -47.01 -2.83 -5.00
N GLU A 684 -47.08 -3.74 -4.03
CA GLU A 684 -48.37 -4.25 -3.58
C GLU A 684 -49.19 -3.11 -2.94
N THR A 685 -50.51 -3.21 -2.95
CA THR A 685 -51.42 -2.17 -2.45
C THR A 685 -51.02 -1.74 -1.03
N ASP A 686 -50.76 -0.43 -0.85
CA ASP A 686 -50.32 0.19 0.41
C ASP A 686 -48.99 -0.35 1.00
N ALA A 687 -48.16 -1.05 0.21
CA ALA A 687 -46.93 -1.69 0.66
C ALA A 687 -45.66 -1.12 -0.01
N ASP A 688 -45.51 0.21 -0.03
CA ASP A 688 -44.32 0.84 -0.58
C ASP A 688 -43.04 0.52 0.25
N PRO A 689 -42.01 -0.12 -0.34
CA PRO A 689 -40.77 -0.48 0.35
C PRO A 689 -39.93 0.69 0.89
N TYR A 690 -40.28 1.91 0.51
CA TYR A 690 -39.64 3.15 0.95
C TYR A 690 -40.53 4.01 1.85
N ALA A 691 -41.69 3.51 2.29
CA ALA A 691 -42.57 4.22 3.21
C ALA A 691 -41.94 4.40 4.60
N GLU A 692 -41.19 3.39 5.06
CA GLU A 692 -40.45 3.44 6.32
C GLU A 692 -39.02 3.95 6.12
N THR A 693 -38.59 4.86 6.99
CA THR A 693 -37.20 5.32 7.00
C THR A 693 -36.33 4.27 7.67
N ARG A 694 -35.47 3.61 6.87
CA ARG A 694 -34.46 2.66 7.34
C ARG A 694 -33.07 3.27 7.27
N ASP A 695 -32.21 2.97 8.24
CA ASP A 695 -30.78 3.30 8.18
C ASP A 695 -30.04 2.23 7.34
N ASP A 696 -30.37 2.16 6.05
CA ASP A 696 -29.69 1.24 5.14
C ASP A 696 -28.33 1.83 4.74
N ARG A 697 -27.27 1.23 5.29
CA ARG A 697 -25.87 1.59 5.05
C ARG A 697 -25.18 0.67 4.07
N LEU A 698 -25.63 -0.58 3.95
CA LEU A 698 -25.20 -1.50 2.90
C LEU A 698 -26.39 -1.83 2.01
N THR A 699 -26.29 -1.57 0.72
CA THR A 699 -27.25 -2.07 -0.28
C THR A 699 -26.49 -2.95 -1.27
N VAL A 700 -26.95 -4.18 -1.48
CA VAL A 700 -26.32 -5.10 -2.44
C VAL A 700 -27.35 -5.49 -3.50
N LEU A 701 -27.10 -5.06 -4.73
CA LEU A 701 -27.92 -5.34 -5.92
C LEU A 701 -27.33 -6.57 -6.63
N THR A 702 -27.98 -7.73 -6.50
CA THR A 702 -27.54 -8.95 -7.18
C THR A 702 -28.25 -9.12 -8.51
N MET A 703 -27.49 -9.40 -9.57
CA MET A 703 -28.02 -9.60 -10.93
C MET A 703 -27.91 -11.06 -11.38
N ALA A 704 -27.66 -11.97 -10.45
CA ALA A 704 -27.52 -13.39 -10.72
C ALA A 704 -28.80 -13.94 -11.38
N GLY A 705 -28.66 -14.48 -12.59
CA GLY A 705 -29.76 -15.01 -13.39
C GLY A 705 -30.45 -13.99 -14.30
N LEU A 706 -30.02 -12.72 -14.32
CA LEU A 706 -30.54 -11.73 -15.24
C LEU A 706 -30.10 -12.04 -16.67
N THR A 707 -31.04 -12.10 -17.61
CA THR A 707 -30.77 -12.30 -19.03
C THR A 707 -30.65 -10.94 -19.73
N LEU A 708 -29.53 -10.69 -20.41
CA LEU A 708 -29.32 -9.51 -21.22
C LEU A 708 -29.19 -9.90 -22.70
N PRO A 709 -29.63 -9.04 -23.63
CA PRO A 709 -29.44 -9.29 -25.05
C PRO A 709 -27.95 -9.30 -25.40
N LYS A 710 -27.55 -10.13 -26.35
CA LYS A 710 -26.16 -10.16 -26.83
C LYS A 710 -25.80 -8.82 -27.48
N ASP A 711 -24.54 -8.42 -27.34
CA ASP A 711 -24.04 -7.20 -27.96
C ASP A 711 -24.27 -7.20 -29.48
N GLY A 712 -24.65 -6.04 -30.01
CA GLY A 712 -24.97 -5.84 -31.42
C GLY A 712 -26.33 -6.40 -31.88
N VAL A 713 -27.08 -7.13 -31.05
CA VAL A 713 -28.41 -7.65 -31.45
C VAL A 713 -29.45 -6.51 -31.43
N PRO A 714 -30.13 -6.24 -32.57
CA PRO A 714 -31.19 -5.24 -32.63
C PRO A 714 -32.38 -5.57 -31.70
N ARG A 715 -33.03 -4.54 -31.18
CA ARG A 715 -34.17 -4.64 -30.23
C ARG A 715 -35.33 -5.52 -30.73
N GLU A 716 -35.49 -5.65 -32.03
CA GLU A 716 -36.55 -6.46 -32.65
C GLU A 716 -36.42 -7.97 -32.42
N TYR A 717 -35.23 -8.42 -32.03
CA TYR A 717 -34.94 -9.82 -31.73
C TYR A 717 -34.78 -10.10 -30.24
N TRP A 718 -35.04 -9.11 -29.38
CA TRP A 718 -34.96 -9.29 -27.94
C TRP A 718 -36.18 -10.07 -27.45
N THR A 719 -35.94 -11.00 -26.53
CA THR A 719 -36.99 -11.65 -25.76
C THR A 719 -37.57 -10.70 -24.70
N ASP A 720 -38.75 -11.04 -24.16
CA ASP A 720 -39.34 -10.29 -23.04
C ASP A 720 -38.42 -10.26 -21.82
N ALA A 721 -37.73 -11.37 -21.55
CA ALA A 721 -36.81 -11.51 -20.43
C ALA A 721 -35.56 -10.62 -20.61
N GLU A 722 -35.02 -10.53 -21.82
CA GLU A 722 -33.91 -9.62 -22.16
C GLU A 722 -34.32 -8.15 -22.07
N SER A 723 -35.52 -7.81 -22.58
CA SER A 723 -36.05 -6.45 -22.52
C SER A 723 -36.27 -6.00 -21.07
N LEU A 724 -36.90 -6.85 -20.25
CA LEU A 724 -37.06 -6.61 -18.82
C LEU A 724 -35.71 -6.53 -18.10
N GLY A 725 -34.76 -7.39 -18.46
CA GLY A 725 -33.42 -7.41 -17.88
C GLY A 725 -32.67 -6.08 -18.07
N VAL A 726 -32.76 -5.50 -19.28
CA VAL A 726 -32.20 -4.17 -19.58
C VAL A 726 -32.86 -3.09 -18.72
N GLU A 727 -34.18 -3.13 -18.55
CA GLU A 727 -34.89 -2.15 -17.71
C GLU A 727 -34.59 -2.32 -16.21
N MET A 728 -34.45 -3.55 -15.70
CA MET A 728 -34.01 -3.78 -14.32
C MET A 728 -32.60 -3.23 -14.08
N LEU A 729 -31.67 -3.44 -15.01
CA LEU A 729 -30.31 -2.91 -14.90
C LEU A 729 -30.28 -1.38 -14.98
N ASN A 730 -31.11 -0.79 -15.85
CA ASN A 730 -31.31 0.66 -15.94
C ASN A 730 -31.80 1.22 -14.60
N LEU A 731 -32.79 0.60 -13.97
CA LEU A 731 -33.34 1.02 -12.68
C LEU A 731 -32.36 0.78 -11.52
N ALA A 732 -31.58 -0.30 -11.56
CA ALA A 732 -30.51 -0.55 -10.59
C ALA A 732 -29.43 0.55 -10.66
N ALA A 733 -29.08 1.03 -11.85
CA ALA A 733 -28.19 2.17 -12.04
C ALA A 733 -28.77 3.45 -11.45
N TRP A 734 -30.07 3.71 -11.64
CA TRP A 734 -30.77 4.84 -11.02
C TRP A 734 -30.83 4.75 -9.50
N LEU A 735 -31.10 3.56 -8.94
CA LEU A 735 -31.13 3.34 -7.50
C LEU A 735 -29.73 3.54 -6.88
N THR A 736 -28.68 3.06 -7.55
CA THR A 736 -27.29 3.31 -7.17
C THR A 736 -26.94 4.79 -7.22
N GLN A 737 -27.47 5.51 -8.22
CA GLN A 737 -27.34 6.96 -8.27
C GLN A 737 -28.03 7.59 -7.05
N ARG A 738 -29.30 7.26 -6.79
CA ARG A 738 -30.07 7.79 -5.67
C ARG A 738 -29.39 7.56 -4.32
N SER A 739 -28.86 6.36 -4.06
CA SER A 739 -28.20 6.05 -2.78
C SER A 739 -27.01 6.96 -2.48
N VAL A 740 -26.40 7.54 -3.51
CA VAL A 740 -25.33 8.53 -3.39
C VAL A 740 -25.85 9.96 -3.20
N TYR A 741 -26.77 10.42 -4.04
CA TYR A 741 -27.19 11.83 -4.10
C TYR A 741 -28.34 12.21 -3.15
N GLU A 742 -29.05 11.22 -2.61
CA GLU A 742 -30.06 11.44 -1.56
C GLU A 742 -29.41 11.69 -0.19
N LYS A 743 -28.20 11.17 0.02
CA LYS A 743 -27.43 11.37 1.26
C LYS A 743 -26.66 12.71 1.24
N PRO A 744 -26.36 13.31 2.40
CA PRO A 744 -25.62 14.57 2.48
C PRO A 744 -24.27 14.51 1.74
N LYS A 745 -23.88 15.61 1.10
CA LYS A 745 -22.66 15.71 0.26
C LYS A 745 -21.39 15.25 1.00
N GLU A 746 -21.21 15.68 2.24
CA GLU A 746 -20.02 15.42 3.06
C GLU A 746 -19.89 13.98 3.58
N MET A 747 -20.99 13.22 3.62
CA MET A 747 -20.98 11.87 4.17
C MET A 747 -20.09 10.94 3.32
N ARG A 748 -19.30 10.06 3.93
CA ARG A 748 -18.52 9.08 3.19
C ARG A 748 -19.42 8.03 2.55
N LYS A 749 -19.38 7.96 1.22
CA LYS A 749 -20.24 7.09 0.40
C LYS A 749 -19.39 6.23 -0.53
N GLY A 750 -19.80 4.98 -0.72
CA GLY A 750 -19.07 3.99 -1.49
C GLY A 750 -19.98 3.37 -2.54
N VAL A 751 -19.47 3.19 -3.74
CA VAL A 751 -20.11 2.37 -4.78
C VAL A 751 -19.10 1.32 -5.22
N TRP A 752 -19.49 0.05 -5.20
CA TRP A 752 -18.67 -1.01 -5.78
C TRP A 752 -19.42 -1.64 -6.94
N ILE A 753 -18.83 -1.55 -8.13
CA ILE A 753 -19.35 -2.17 -9.34
C ILE A 753 -18.45 -3.36 -9.64
N ASP A 754 -18.94 -4.56 -9.29
CA ASP A 754 -18.27 -5.78 -9.69
C ASP A 754 -18.55 -6.10 -11.15
N GLU A 755 -17.52 -6.56 -11.85
CA GLU A 755 -17.53 -6.72 -13.31
C GLU A 755 -18.06 -5.46 -14.03
N ALA A 756 -17.37 -4.34 -13.83
CA ALA A 756 -17.80 -3.01 -14.29
C ALA A 756 -18.14 -2.92 -15.80
N PHE A 757 -17.61 -3.82 -16.62
CA PHE A 757 -17.96 -3.92 -18.04
C PHE A 757 -19.43 -4.29 -18.26
N PHE A 758 -20.02 -5.13 -17.41
CA PHE A 758 -21.43 -5.53 -17.48
C PHE A 758 -22.37 -4.33 -17.48
N LEU A 759 -22.05 -3.31 -16.67
CA LEU A 759 -22.85 -2.08 -16.61
C LEU A 759 -22.60 -1.17 -17.84
N SER A 760 -21.46 -1.30 -18.51
CA SER A 760 -21.10 -0.48 -19.67
C SER A 760 -21.86 -0.85 -20.95
N GLU A 761 -22.45 -2.04 -21.00
CA GLU A 761 -23.27 -2.53 -22.13
C GLU A 761 -24.55 -1.69 -22.29
N VAL A 762 -25.08 -1.12 -21.20
CA VAL A 762 -26.28 -0.27 -21.23
C VAL A 762 -25.94 1.23 -21.26
N PRO A 763 -26.70 2.07 -22.01
CA PRO A 763 -26.47 3.51 -22.08
C PRO A 763 -26.46 4.22 -20.72
N THR A 764 -27.43 3.90 -19.84
CA THR A 764 -27.53 4.50 -18.50
C THR A 764 -26.31 4.19 -17.63
N GLY A 765 -25.80 2.96 -17.73
CA GLY A 765 -24.61 2.55 -17.00
C GLY A 765 -23.36 3.32 -17.41
N ARG A 766 -23.17 3.55 -18.72
CA ARG A 766 -22.09 4.44 -19.22
C ARG A 766 -22.21 5.86 -18.69
N VAL A 767 -23.42 6.40 -18.61
CA VAL A 767 -23.65 7.74 -18.04
C VAL A 767 -23.32 7.76 -16.54
N LEU A 768 -23.74 6.74 -15.78
CA LEU A 768 -23.44 6.60 -14.36
C LEU A 768 -21.92 6.57 -14.12
N MET A 769 -21.19 5.76 -14.88
CA MET A 769 -19.74 5.64 -14.80
C MET A 769 -19.03 6.97 -15.06
N ASN A 770 -19.43 7.67 -16.14
CA ASN A 770 -18.89 8.99 -16.46
C ASN A 770 -19.20 10.03 -15.38
N ARG A 771 -20.36 9.95 -14.75
CA ARG A 771 -20.75 10.84 -13.67
C ARG A 771 -19.90 10.60 -12.43
N PHE A 772 -19.75 9.34 -11.99
CA PHE A 772 -18.87 8.99 -10.88
C PHE A 772 -17.43 9.40 -11.11
N ALA A 773 -16.93 9.27 -12.34
CA ALA A 773 -15.58 9.70 -12.68
C ALA A 773 -15.35 11.21 -12.51
N ARG A 774 -16.41 12.04 -12.63
CA ARG A 774 -16.32 13.50 -12.55
C ARG A 774 -16.73 14.07 -11.20
N ASP A 775 -17.74 13.47 -10.56
CA ASP A 775 -18.41 14.02 -9.39
C ASP A 775 -18.02 13.31 -8.07
N SER A 776 -17.24 12.22 -8.13
CA SER A 776 -16.84 11.44 -6.95
C SER A 776 -16.22 12.30 -5.84
N ARG A 777 -15.33 13.23 -6.19
CA ARG A 777 -14.74 14.18 -5.22
C ARG A 777 -15.80 15.07 -4.55
N LYS A 778 -16.68 15.69 -5.34
CA LYS A 778 -17.68 16.67 -4.85
C LYS A 778 -18.70 16.06 -3.90
N TRP A 779 -18.98 14.78 -4.07
CA TRP A 779 -19.98 14.05 -3.28
C TRP A 779 -19.34 13.10 -2.26
N ASN A 780 -18.04 13.24 -1.99
CA ASN A 780 -17.28 12.39 -1.08
C ASN A 780 -17.52 10.87 -1.31
N VAL A 781 -17.49 10.48 -2.59
CA VAL A 781 -17.79 9.11 -3.05
C VAL A 781 -16.50 8.38 -3.40
N ARG A 782 -16.33 7.16 -2.89
CA ARG A 782 -15.31 6.21 -3.31
C ARG A 782 -15.96 5.16 -4.22
N VAL A 783 -15.47 5.01 -5.44
CA VAL A 783 -16.02 4.08 -6.43
C VAL A 783 -14.99 2.99 -6.70
N LEU A 784 -15.29 1.77 -6.26
CA LEU A 784 -14.51 0.58 -6.57
C LEU A 784 -15.03 -0.02 -7.87
N LEU A 785 -14.16 -0.17 -8.85
CA LEU A 785 -14.49 -0.74 -10.14
C LEU A 785 -13.64 -1.98 -10.32
N SER A 786 -14.28 -3.14 -10.34
CA SER A 786 -13.57 -4.41 -10.56
C SER A 786 -13.81 -4.99 -11.94
N SER A 787 -12.76 -5.54 -12.52
CA SER A 787 -12.82 -6.33 -13.76
C SER A 787 -11.77 -7.43 -13.73
N GLN A 788 -12.03 -8.54 -14.41
CA GLN A 788 -11.00 -9.55 -14.69
C GLN A 788 -10.06 -9.13 -15.82
N ILE A 789 -10.50 -8.22 -16.68
CA ILE A 789 -9.80 -7.79 -17.90
C ILE A 789 -9.40 -6.31 -17.76
N PRO A 790 -8.10 -5.98 -17.57
CA PRO A 790 -7.66 -4.60 -17.42
C PRO A 790 -7.92 -3.74 -18.66
N ALA A 791 -7.91 -4.32 -19.85
CA ALA A 791 -8.20 -3.63 -21.11
C ALA A 791 -9.56 -2.91 -21.11
N ASP A 792 -10.53 -3.41 -20.35
CA ASP A 792 -11.87 -2.80 -20.29
C ASP A 792 -11.84 -1.40 -19.69
N PHE A 793 -10.95 -1.15 -18.72
CA PHE A 793 -10.74 0.19 -18.17
C PHE A 793 -10.01 1.11 -19.14
N LEU A 794 -9.11 0.58 -19.96
CA LEU A 794 -8.34 1.35 -20.94
C LEU A 794 -9.19 1.82 -22.13
N LYS A 795 -10.26 1.07 -22.47
CA LYS A 795 -11.23 1.47 -23.51
C LYS A 795 -12.03 2.72 -23.11
N ILE A 796 -12.14 3.02 -21.82
CA ILE A 796 -12.89 4.19 -21.33
C ILE A 796 -12.00 5.43 -21.46
N GLN A 797 -12.35 6.33 -22.38
CA GLN A 797 -11.58 7.54 -22.66
C GLN A 797 -11.36 8.39 -21.39
N GLY A 798 -10.09 8.73 -21.12
CA GLY A 798 -9.69 9.59 -19.98
C GLY A 798 -9.73 8.91 -18.61
N PHE A 799 -10.22 7.67 -18.50
CA PHE A 799 -10.44 6.99 -17.23
C PHE A 799 -9.14 6.78 -16.43
N VAL A 800 -8.06 6.35 -17.09
CA VAL A 800 -6.74 6.10 -16.44
C VAL A 800 -6.20 7.34 -15.72
N THR A 801 -6.44 8.53 -16.28
CA THR A 801 -5.98 9.79 -15.67
C THR A 801 -6.74 10.12 -14.39
N LEU A 802 -7.99 9.65 -14.28
CA LEU A 802 -8.87 9.86 -13.14
C LEU A 802 -8.76 8.76 -12.09
N LEU A 803 -8.01 7.68 -12.35
CA LEU A 803 -7.73 6.66 -11.33
C LEU A 803 -6.81 7.24 -10.26
N ASP A 804 -7.28 7.19 -9.03
CA ASP A 804 -6.53 7.53 -7.83
C ASP A 804 -5.71 6.32 -7.39
N SER A 805 -6.39 5.24 -6.99
CA SER A 805 -5.74 4.02 -6.50
C SER A 805 -6.01 2.81 -7.38
N VAL A 806 -5.08 1.85 -7.43
CA VAL A 806 -5.22 0.63 -8.26
C VAL A 806 -4.73 -0.59 -7.50
N PHE A 807 -5.52 -1.67 -7.52
CA PHE A 807 -5.12 -2.99 -7.06
C PHE A 807 -5.03 -3.94 -8.24
N VAL A 808 -3.87 -4.59 -8.40
CA VAL A 808 -3.63 -5.61 -9.43
C VAL A 808 -3.33 -6.94 -8.75
N GLY A 809 -4.21 -7.92 -8.90
CA GLY A 809 -3.98 -9.30 -8.50
C GLY A 809 -3.30 -10.10 -9.62
N ARG A 810 -3.21 -11.42 -9.43
CA ARG A 810 -2.61 -12.31 -10.43
C ARG A 810 -3.34 -12.20 -11.77
N LEU A 811 -2.57 -12.08 -12.84
CA LEU A 811 -2.99 -12.18 -14.24
C LEU A 811 -2.04 -13.14 -14.96
N ASP A 812 -2.59 -14.01 -15.79
CA ASP A 812 -1.80 -15.06 -16.46
C ASP A 812 -1.44 -14.71 -17.92
N ASP A 813 -2.09 -13.71 -18.52
CA ASP A 813 -1.89 -13.28 -19.91
C ASP A 813 -0.96 -12.06 -20.01
N ASP A 814 -0.03 -12.05 -20.96
CA ASP A 814 1.02 -11.03 -21.07
C ASP A 814 0.47 -9.65 -21.45
N ASP A 815 -0.53 -9.59 -22.33
CA ASP A 815 -1.18 -8.32 -22.72
C ASP A 815 -1.98 -7.76 -21.53
N ALA A 816 -2.70 -8.63 -20.80
CA ALA A 816 -3.40 -8.24 -19.58
C ALA A 816 -2.42 -7.73 -18.50
N GLN A 817 -1.26 -8.36 -18.34
CA GLN A 817 -0.21 -7.89 -17.42
C GLN A 817 0.28 -6.51 -17.81
N ALA A 818 0.59 -6.29 -19.09
CA ALA A 818 1.01 -4.99 -19.62
C ALA A 818 -0.05 -3.91 -19.41
N ASP A 819 -1.32 -4.21 -19.67
CA ASP A 819 -2.45 -3.30 -19.44
C ASP A 819 -2.62 -2.96 -17.95
N ALA A 820 -2.46 -3.93 -17.06
CA ALA A 820 -2.51 -3.68 -15.61
C ALA A 820 -1.38 -2.75 -15.14
N LEU A 821 -0.17 -2.90 -15.68
CA LEU A 821 0.95 -1.99 -15.41
C LEU A 821 0.66 -0.56 -15.93
N ARG A 822 -0.03 -0.41 -17.07
CA ARG A 822 -0.49 0.90 -17.57
C ARG A 822 -1.48 1.55 -16.59
N LEU A 823 -2.41 0.77 -16.01
CA LEU A 823 -3.33 1.26 -14.99
C LEU A 823 -2.60 1.73 -13.73
N LEU A 824 -1.57 1.00 -13.30
CA LEU A 824 -0.69 1.37 -12.17
C LEU A 824 0.20 2.59 -12.46
N LYS A 825 0.25 3.08 -13.71
CA LYS A 825 1.11 4.18 -14.16
C LYS A 825 2.60 3.87 -13.94
N VAL A 826 2.99 2.61 -14.16
CA VAL A 826 4.38 2.13 -14.07
C VAL A 826 4.91 1.68 -15.43
N PRO A 827 6.24 1.58 -15.62
CA PRO A 827 6.82 1.17 -16.89
C PRO A 827 6.39 -0.24 -17.30
N VAL A 828 6.22 -0.42 -18.61
CA VAL A 828 5.87 -1.69 -19.29
C VAL A 828 7.07 -2.14 -20.12
N GLY A 829 7.23 -3.45 -20.32
CA GLY A 829 8.31 -4.05 -21.10
C GLY A 829 9.65 -4.12 -20.38
N VAL A 830 9.65 -3.96 -19.05
CA VAL A 830 10.86 -3.97 -18.21
C VAL A 830 10.92 -5.17 -17.24
N GLY A 831 9.97 -6.11 -17.34
CA GLY A 831 9.95 -7.36 -16.57
C GLY A 831 9.02 -7.35 -15.35
N TYR A 832 8.31 -6.24 -15.08
CA TYR A 832 7.30 -6.20 -14.01
C TYR A 832 6.08 -7.08 -14.31
N GLU A 833 5.87 -7.43 -15.58
CA GLU A 833 4.88 -8.40 -16.05
C GLU A 833 5.04 -9.74 -15.30
N GLN A 834 6.29 -10.22 -15.18
CA GLN A 834 6.60 -11.45 -14.44
C GLN A 834 6.25 -11.35 -12.96
N VAL A 835 6.33 -10.15 -12.36
CA VAL A 835 5.93 -9.92 -10.97
C VAL A 835 4.42 -10.07 -10.83
N VAL A 836 3.64 -9.54 -11.77
CA VAL A 836 2.17 -9.70 -11.82
C VAL A 836 1.80 -11.18 -11.96
N ALA A 837 2.44 -11.90 -12.89
CA ALA A 837 2.21 -13.33 -13.12
C ALA A 837 2.57 -14.20 -11.90
N ALA A 838 3.58 -13.79 -11.13
CA ALA A 838 4.03 -14.50 -9.94
C ALA A 838 3.20 -14.24 -8.68
N LEU A 839 2.26 -13.28 -8.69
CA LEU A 839 1.43 -12.96 -7.53
C LEU A 839 0.66 -14.21 -7.05
N GLY A 840 0.85 -14.57 -5.78
CA GLY A 840 0.17 -15.73 -5.19
C GLY A 840 0.70 -17.10 -5.63
N ARG A 841 1.74 -17.19 -6.49
CA ARG A 841 2.40 -18.48 -6.80
C ARG A 841 3.36 -18.87 -5.66
N ARG A 842 3.23 -20.10 -5.16
CA ARG A 842 4.09 -20.64 -4.10
C ARG A 842 5.37 -21.27 -4.70
N PRO A 843 6.57 -20.98 -4.17
CA PRO A 843 7.74 -21.82 -4.40
C PRO A 843 7.48 -23.20 -3.77
N GLY A 844 7.58 -24.29 -4.55
CA GLY A 844 7.46 -25.66 -4.03
C GLY A 844 6.03 -26.21 -3.92
N ALA A 845 5.05 -25.66 -4.65
CA ALA A 845 3.67 -26.16 -4.68
C ALA A 845 3.54 -27.66 -5.01
N GLN A 846 4.55 -28.27 -5.64
CA GLN A 846 4.61 -29.72 -5.91
C GLN A 846 4.81 -30.61 -4.67
N GLN A 847 5.26 -30.06 -3.53
CA GLN A 847 5.57 -30.83 -2.31
C GLN A 847 4.45 -30.84 -1.25
N ARG A 848 3.46 -29.95 -1.35
CA ARG A 848 2.26 -29.99 -0.49
C ARG A 848 1.16 -30.68 -1.29
N GLY A 849 0.44 -31.63 -0.66
CA GLY A 849 -0.60 -32.42 -1.33
C GLY A 849 -1.75 -31.57 -1.90
N LEU A 850 -2.86 -32.23 -2.26
CA LEU A 850 -4.10 -31.61 -2.79
C LEU A 850 -4.87 -30.78 -1.73
N GLU A 851 -4.17 -30.03 -0.88
CA GLU A 851 -4.76 -29.19 0.15
C GLU A 851 -5.18 -27.82 -0.40
N ARG A 852 -6.32 -27.35 0.09
CA ARG A 852 -6.91 -26.08 -0.28
C ARG A 852 -6.04 -24.89 0.13
N ASP A 853 -5.84 -23.94 -0.79
CA ASP A 853 -5.09 -22.71 -0.52
C ASP A 853 -5.93 -21.69 0.28
N ILE A 854 -5.61 -21.58 1.57
CA ILE A 854 -6.19 -20.63 2.53
C ILE A 854 -5.26 -19.44 2.85
N GLU A 855 -4.14 -19.28 2.14
CA GLU A 855 -3.18 -18.22 2.45
C GLU A 855 -3.68 -16.82 2.02
N PRO A 856 -3.27 -15.76 2.74
CA PRO A 856 -3.53 -14.37 2.37
C PRO A 856 -3.13 -14.06 0.92
N ARG A 857 -4.04 -13.38 0.19
CA ARG A 857 -3.87 -13.08 -1.25
C ARG A 857 -2.90 -11.92 -1.45
N GLN A 858 -2.18 -11.92 -2.58
CA GLN A 858 -1.20 -10.89 -2.92
C GLN A 858 -1.70 -10.00 -4.05
N PHE A 859 -1.41 -8.70 -3.94
CA PHE A 859 -1.75 -7.69 -4.93
C PHE A 859 -0.57 -6.74 -5.10
N ILE A 860 -0.45 -6.09 -6.24
CA ILE A 860 0.28 -4.82 -6.37
C ILE A 860 -0.72 -3.71 -6.09
N PHE A 861 -0.40 -2.84 -5.15
CA PHE A 861 -1.23 -1.71 -4.76
C PHE A 861 -0.53 -0.41 -5.14
N GLY A 862 -1.21 0.40 -5.95
CA GLY A 862 -0.89 1.80 -6.18
C GLY A 862 -1.82 2.69 -5.36
N ASP A 863 -1.28 3.53 -4.47
CA ASP A 863 -2.05 4.30 -3.48
C ASP A 863 -2.51 5.70 -3.93
N GLY A 864 -2.19 6.07 -5.17
CA GLY A 864 -2.49 7.39 -5.74
C GLY A 864 -1.63 8.54 -5.25
N ALA A 865 -0.77 8.32 -4.24
CA ALA A 865 0.21 9.28 -3.73
C ALA A 865 1.61 9.04 -4.32
N GLY A 866 1.73 8.07 -5.25
CA GLY A 866 3.00 7.66 -5.85
C GLY A 866 3.61 6.42 -5.19
N GLY A 867 3.01 5.86 -4.14
CA GLY A 867 3.38 4.56 -3.61
C GLY A 867 2.85 3.45 -4.53
N VAL A 868 3.74 2.56 -4.97
CA VAL A 868 3.37 1.33 -5.69
C VAL A 868 4.19 0.19 -5.12
N GLU A 869 3.52 -0.79 -4.52
CA GLU A 869 4.20 -1.91 -3.88
C GLU A 869 3.37 -3.19 -3.90
N ARG A 870 4.05 -4.34 -3.87
CA ARG A 870 3.41 -5.63 -3.65
C ARG A 870 2.99 -5.75 -2.19
N ILE A 871 1.71 -6.01 -1.95
CA ILE A 871 1.12 -6.20 -0.63
C ILE A 871 0.50 -7.59 -0.50
N ARG A 872 0.42 -8.05 0.73
CA ARG A 872 -0.31 -9.23 1.18
C ARG A 872 -1.54 -8.74 1.93
N VAL A 873 -2.71 -8.98 1.35
CA VAL A 873 -3.99 -8.64 1.95
C VAL A 873 -4.34 -9.73 2.95
N ASP A 874 -4.37 -9.36 4.22
CA ASP A 874 -4.37 -10.31 5.32
C ASP A 874 -5.47 -10.00 6.33
N PHE A 875 -6.54 -10.80 6.25
CA PHE A 875 -7.66 -10.75 7.19
C PHE A 875 -7.71 -12.00 8.08
N SER A 876 -6.58 -12.66 8.30
CA SER A 876 -6.51 -13.92 9.08
C SER A 876 -6.66 -13.74 10.60
N GLY A 877 -6.86 -12.52 11.09
CA GLY A 877 -7.12 -12.26 12.50
C GLY A 877 -8.39 -12.99 12.98
N PRO A 878 -8.40 -13.57 14.20
CA PRO A 878 -9.56 -14.32 14.70
C PRO A 878 -10.86 -13.49 14.72
N HIS A 879 -10.74 -12.18 14.93
CA HIS A 879 -11.86 -11.24 14.91
C HIS A 879 -12.48 -11.04 13.53
N LEU A 880 -11.91 -11.61 12.46
CA LEU A 880 -12.42 -11.56 11.09
C LEU A 880 -12.75 -12.94 10.52
N ASP A 881 -12.74 -14.00 11.34
CA ASP A 881 -13.01 -15.36 10.86
C ASP A 881 -14.41 -15.50 10.27
N HIS A 882 -15.41 -14.84 10.85
CA HIS A 882 -16.78 -14.78 10.33
C HIS A 882 -16.87 -14.05 8.98
N LEU A 883 -16.13 -12.95 8.82
CA LEU A 883 -16.00 -12.25 7.54
C LEU A 883 -15.37 -13.17 6.48
N ARG A 884 -14.29 -13.88 6.84
CA ARG A 884 -13.61 -14.81 5.92
C ARG A 884 -14.52 -15.95 5.49
N ALA A 885 -15.31 -16.51 6.41
CA ALA A 885 -16.26 -17.58 6.11
C ALA A 885 -17.33 -17.10 5.11
N VAL A 886 -17.90 -15.91 5.34
CA VAL A 886 -18.90 -15.30 4.46
C VAL A 886 -18.35 -15.02 3.06
N MET A 887 -17.10 -14.54 2.99
CA MET A 887 -16.42 -14.22 1.72
C MET A 887 -15.84 -15.44 1.01
N ASP A 888 -15.99 -16.64 1.57
CA ASP A 888 -15.57 -17.87 0.93
C ASP A 888 -16.56 -18.29 -0.17
N THR A 889 -16.21 -18.00 -1.41
CA THR A 889 -17.02 -18.33 -2.59
C THR A 889 -16.67 -19.69 -3.20
N THR A 890 -15.85 -20.51 -2.53
CA THR A 890 -15.38 -21.79 -3.08
C THR A 890 -16.48 -22.86 -2.98
N PRO A 891 -16.78 -23.58 -4.07
CA PRO A 891 -17.74 -24.70 -4.02
C PRO A 891 -17.33 -25.77 -2.99
N GLY A 892 -18.29 -26.26 -2.19
CA GLY A 892 -18.07 -27.37 -1.24
C GLY A 892 -17.43 -26.99 0.11
N SER A 893 -17.33 -25.71 0.47
CA SER A 893 -16.97 -25.33 1.85
C SER A 893 -18.05 -25.79 2.83
N LYS A 894 -17.65 -26.17 4.06
CA LYS A 894 -18.58 -26.69 5.10
C LYS A 894 -19.70 -25.69 5.47
N ASP A 895 -19.52 -24.41 5.16
CA ASP A 895 -20.50 -23.33 5.38
C ASP A 895 -21.30 -22.97 4.11
N ALA A 896 -21.11 -23.67 2.99
CA ALA A 896 -21.95 -23.55 1.79
C ALA A 896 -23.32 -24.26 1.94
N GLU A 897 -23.80 -24.46 3.17
CA GLU A 897 -25.15 -24.97 3.41
C GLU A 897 -26.19 -23.92 3.04
N LYS A 898 -26.91 -24.23 1.94
CA LYS A 898 -28.16 -23.68 1.39
C LYS A 898 -28.53 -22.24 1.78
N PRO A 899 -28.76 -21.32 0.80
CA PRO A 899 -29.35 -20.02 1.10
C PRO A 899 -30.68 -20.21 1.84
N ARG A 900 -30.76 -19.74 3.09
CA ARG A 900 -32.02 -19.71 3.83
C ARG A 900 -32.98 -18.82 3.06
N ARG A 901 -34.07 -19.40 2.56
CA ARG A 901 -35.18 -18.66 1.93
C ARG A 901 -35.68 -17.61 2.93
N PRO A 902 -35.71 -16.31 2.59
CA PRO A 902 -36.33 -15.33 3.45
C PRO A 902 -37.85 -15.46 3.34
N GLY A 903 -38.52 -15.97 4.37
CA GLY A 903 -39.98 -15.98 4.43
C GLY A 903 -40.56 -16.90 5.50
N ASN A 904 -41.19 -16.28 6.50
CA ASN A 904 -42.01 -16.85 7.58
C ASN A 904 -41.32 -17.70 8.66
N GLU A 905 -40.89 -17.03 9.74
CA GLU A 905 -41.01 -17.60 11.08
C GLU A 905 -41.60 -16.55 12.04
N LEU A 906 -42.91 -16.70 12.31
CA LEU A 906 -43.48 -16.23 13.57
C LEU A 906 -42.89 -17.13 14.66
N ALA A 907 -42.22 -16.49 15.63
CA ALA A 907 -41.57 -17.14 16.76
C ALA A 907 -42.54 -18.03 17.56
N LEU A 908 -42.13 -19.27 17.82
CA LEU A 908 -42.64 -20.07 18.94
C LEU A 908 -41.51 -20.30 19.95
N PRO A 909 -41.79 -20.25 21.27
CA PRO A 909 -40.76 -20.18 22.29
C PRO A 909 -40.03 -21.51 22.50
N HIS A 910 -38.74 -21.40 22.81
CA HIS A 910 -37.78 -22.46 23.11
C HIS A 910 -38.33 -23.60 23.99
N MET A 911 -38.20 -24.84 23.52
CA MET A 911 -38.20 -26.05 24.36
C MET A 911 -36.76 -26.53 24.59
N SER A 912 -36.51 -27.01 25.82
CA SER A 912 -35.22 -27.45 26.38
C SER A 912 -34.70 -28.78 25.80
N PRO A 913 -33.39 -29.10 25.95
CA PRO A 913 -32.67 -30.06 25.12
C PRO A 913 -32.83 -31.56 25.42
N ASP A 914 -33.90 -32.01 26.09
CA ASP A 914 -33.96 -33.39 26.64
C ASP A 914 -34.96 -34.35 25.98
N GLU A 915 -35.56 -34.00 24.83
CA GLU A 915 -36.40 -34.94 24.09
C GLU A 915 -36.07 -34.92 22.58
N LYS A 916 -35.11 -35.76 22.16
CA LYS A 916 -34.99 -36.19 20.77
C LYS A 916 -35.40 -37.66 20.67
N PRO A 917 -36.36 -38.04 19.81
CA PRO A 917 -36.67 -39.44 19.57
C PRO A 917 -35.51 -40.12 18.85
N PHE A 918 -35.15 -41.30 19.36
CA PHE A 918 -34.15 -42.20 18.80
C PHE A 918 -34.52 -42.62 17.36
N VAL A 919 -33.65 -42.31 16.39
CA VAL A 919 -33.73 -42.85 15.04
C VAL A 919 -32.67 -43.96 14.95
N ALA A 920 -33.11 -45.18 14.67
CA ALA A 920 -32.25 -46.35 14.59
C ALA A 920 -31.31 -46.27 13.37
N SER A 921 -30.02 -46.52 13.58
CA SER A 921 -29.06 -46.76 12.50
C SER A 921 -29.35 -48.11 11.82
N PRO A 922 -29.28 -48.22 10.48
CA PRO A 922 -29.33 -49.53 9.82
C PRO A 922 -28.00 -50.28 10.03
N PRO A 923 -28.02 -51.63 9.97
CA PRO A 923 -26.82 -52.43 10.18
C PRO A 923 -25.89 -52.38 8.98
N GLU A 924 -24.59 -52.50 9.25
CA GLU A 924 -23.52 -52.71 8.27
C GLU A 924 -23.68 -54.11 7.64
N ASP A 925 -23.65 -54.21 6.31
CA ASP A 925 -23.04 -55.33 5.57
C ASP A 925 -22.98 -55.06 4.04
N ASP A 926 -21.88 -55.55 3.47
CA ASP A 926 -21.60 -56.01 2.10
C ASP A 926 -21.31 -55.04 0.94
N ILE A 927 -20.00 -54.93 0.64
CA ILE A 927 -19.34 -54.14 -0.42
C ILE A 927 -19.40 -54.81 -1.81
N GLU A 928 -20.03 -55.99 -1.97
CA GLU A 928 -19.99 -56.76 -3.23
C GLU A 928 -21.18 -56.56 -4.19
N LEU A 929 -22.13 -55.65 -3.89
CA LEU A 929 -23.32 -55.43 -4.74
C LEU A 929 -23.35 -54.09 -5.50
N GLU A 930 -22.45 -53.13 -5.22
CA GLU A 930 -22.41 -51.83 -5.91
C GLU A 930 -21.73 -51.88 -7.29
N GLN A 931 -20.87 -52.86 -7.56
CA GLN A 931 -20.15 -52.97 -8.83
C GLN A 931 -21.05 -53.49 -9.98
N ASP A 932 -22.11 -54.24 -9.69
CA ASP A 932 -23.05 -54.74 -10.69
C ASP A 932 -24.06 -53.68 -11.17
N PHE A 933 -24.32 -52.63 -10.37
CA PHE A 933 -25.22 -51.53 -10.75
C PHE A 933 -24.54 -50.47 -11.61
N GLU A 934 -23.24 -50.21 -11.42
CA GLU A 934 -22.48 -49.30 -12.30
C GLU A 934 -22.26 -49.92 -13.69
N LEU A 935 -22.03 -51.23 -13.77
CA LEU A 935 -21.88 -51.93 -15.05
C LEU A 935 -23.20 -52.00 -15.86
N ALA A 936 -24.35 -52.06 -15.17
CA ALA A 936 -25.67 -52.03 -15.80
C ALA A 936 -26.03 -50.64 -16.38
N ALA A 937 -25.52 -49.55 -15.77
CA ALA A 937 -25.72 -48.19 -16.26
C ALA A 937 -24.87 -47.86 -17.50
N GLU A 938 -23.68 -48.46 -17.63
CA GLU A 938 -22.81 -48.27 -18.81
C GLU A 938 -23.33 -48.99 -20.07
N LEU A 939 -24.14 -50.05 -19.91
CA LEU A 939 -24.81 -50.76 -21.01
C LEU A 939 -26.04 -50.03 -21.58
N GLU A 940 -26.59 -49.05 -20.85
CA GLU A 940 -27.78 -48.28 -21.28
C GLU A 940 -27.42 -47.11 -22.23
N VAL A 941 -26.13 -46.79 -22.41
CA VAL A 941 -25.66 -45.61 -23.17
C VAL A 941 -24.95 -45.94 -24.50
N GLY A 942 -24.97 -47.21 -24.94
CA GLY A 942 -24.80 -47.57 -26.35
C GLY A 942 -23.48 -47.17 -27.03
N LEU A 943 -22.34 -47.48 -26.43
CA LEU A 943 -21.03 -47.39 -27.10
C LEU A 943 -20.31 -48.74 -27.02
N ALA A 944 -20.51 -49.58 -28.04
CA ALA A 944 -19.69 -50.75 -28.29
C ALA A 944 -19.39 -50.88 -29.79
N ASP A 945 -18.10 -51.07 -30.09
CA ASP A 945 -17.54 -52.08 -31.00
C ASP A 945 -16.06 -51.74 -31.27
N GLU A 946 -15.08 -52.65 -31.29
CA GLU A 946 -15.00 -54.07 -30.96
C GLU A 946 -13.50 -54.48 -31.08
N ASN A 947 -13.12 -55.55 -30.36
CA ASN A 947 -12.13 -56.58 -30.75
C ASN A 947 -10.60 -56.33 -30.62
N LEU A 948 -9.74 -57.24 -30.12
CA LEU A 948 -9.83 -58.64 -29.65
C LEU A 948 -8.54 -58.99 -28.85
N LEU A 949 -8.70 -59.73 -27.74
CA LEU A 949 -7.90 -60.89 -27.23
C LEU A 949 -6.38 -60.73 -26.97
N GLY A 950 -5.79 -61.27 -25.90
CA GLY A 950 -6.25 -62.22 -24.88
C GLY A 950 -5.07 -62.62 -23.98
N ALA A 951 -5.38 -62.89 -22.72
CA ALA A 951 -4.54 -63.31 -21.57
C ALA A 951 -3.89 -64.72 -21.79
N PRO A 952 -3.23 -65.42 -20.81
CA PRO A 952 -3.14 -65.16 -19.35
C PRO A 952 -1.79 -65.46 -18.62
N ASP A 953 -1.60 -64.79 -17.47
CA ASP A 953 -1.32 -65.27 -16.07
C ASP A 953 -0.58 -66.62 -15.78
N PRO A 954 -0.14 -66.95 -14.52
CA PRO A 954 0.17 -66.17 -13.30
C PRO A 954 1.37 -66.73 -12.44
N LEU A 955 1.53 -66.21 -11.20
CA LEU A 955 2.16 -66.84 -9.99
C LEU A 955 3.70 -67.01 -10.00
N ALA A 956 4.49 -66.88 -8.94
CA ALA A 956 4.32 -66.61 -7.51
C ALA A 956 5.71 -66.22 -6.94
N SER A 957 5.73 -65.68 -5.71
CA SER A 957 6.69 -65.96 -4.62
C SER A 957 8.17 -66.25 -5.01
N GLU A 958 9.17 -65.53 -4.55
CA GLU A 958 9.74 -65.66 -3.20
C GLU A 958 11.02 -64.80 -3.15
N THR A 959 11.31 -64.26 -1.97
CA THR A 959 12.63 -64.13 -1.33
C THR A 959 13.87 -63.67 -2.11
N GLY A 960 14.68 -62.85 -1.43
CA GLY A 960 16.14 -62.99 -1.50
C GLY A 960 16.90 -61.76 -1.93
N GLU A 961 17.07 -60.85 -0.98
CA GLU A 961 18.36 -60.32 -0.55
C GLU A 961 19.64 -60.63 -1.37
N VAL A 962 20.45 -59.57 -1.49
CA VAL A 962 21.93 -59.52 -1.43
C VAL A 962 22.71 -59.44 -2.75
N GLN A 963 23.46 -58.33 -2.83
CA GLN A 963 24.78 -58.06 -3.45
C GLN A 963 25.02 -58.62 -4.86
N GLY A 964 25.42 -57.83 -5.84
CA GLY A 964 26.35 -56.70 -5.76
C GLY A 964 27.36 -56.88 -6.88
N ASP A 965 27.88 -55.75 -7.38
CA ASP A 965 29.12 -55.64 -8.15
C ASP A 965 29.19 -56.39 -9.49
N VAL A 966 29.89 -55.98 -10.55
CA VAL A 966 30.66 -54.81 -10.97
C VAL A 966 31.10 -55.17 -12.41
N GLN A 967 31.50 -54.17 -13.22
CA GLN A 967 32.33 -54.28 -14.44
C GLN A 967 31.68 -54.74 -15.76
N GLN A 968 31.41 -53.75 -16.63
CA GLN A 968 32.14 -53.44 -17.89
C GLN A 968 33.20 -54.45 -18.41
N PRO A 969 33.72 -54.36 -19.66
CA PRO A 969 33.29 -53.67 -20.89
C PRO A 969 33.53 -54.50 -22.20
N SER A 970 33.31 -53.85 -23.37
CA SER A 970 33.99 -54.13 -24.68
C SER A 970 33.60 -55.43 -25.39
N ASN A 971 33.57 -55.63 -26.70
CA ASN A 971 33.93 -54.96 -27.96
C ASN A 971 32.98 -55.64 -28.99
N GLY A 972 32.49 -55.02 -30.06
CA GLY A 972 33.24 -54.44 -31.17
C GLY A 972 32.80 -55.13 -32.48
N ASN A 973 32.54 -54.30 -33.50
CA ASN A 973 32.46 -54.53 -34.96
C ASN A 973 31.34 -53.62 -35.48
N GLY A 974 31.51 -52.68 -36.40
CA GLY A 974 32.56 -52.45 -37.39
C GLY A 974 31.89 -52.23 -38.74
N HIS A 975 31.90 -51.00 -39.26
CA HIS A 975 32.28 -50.62 -40.64
C HIS A 975 31.59 -49.38 -41.24
N GLY A 976 32.45 -48.44 -41.68
CA GLY A 976 32.37 -47.65 -42.92
C GLY A 976 31.52 -46.35 -42.89
N GLY A 977 32.01 -45.14 -43.14
CA GLY A 977 33.32 -44.65 -43.60
C GLY A 977 33.17 -43.49 -44.61
N GLN A 978 33.92 -42.40 -44.38
CA GLN A 978 34.20 -41.18 -45.20
C GLN A 978 33.28 -39.96 -44.99
N GLN A 979 33.68 -38.93 -44.21
CA GLN A 979 34.64 -37.82 -44.46
C GLN A 979 34.13 -36.82 -45.53
N HIS A 980 33.83 -35.55 -45.24
CA HIS A 980 34.76 -34.47 -44.88
C HIS A 980 33.97 -33.15 -44.72
N ALA A 981 34.34 -32.36 -43.72
CA ALA A 981 33.96 -30.96 -43.54
C ALA A 981 34.98 -30.01 -44.18
N ARG A 982 34.60 -28.76 -44.48
CA ARG A 982 35.41 -27.52 -44.34
C ARG A 982 34.62 -26.26 -44.73
N THR A 983 34.31 -25.37 -43.78
CA THR A 983 35.00 -24.09 -43.42
C THR A 983 34.75 -22.88 -44.33
N GLY A 984 34.11 -21.86 -43.75
CA GLY A 984 34.62 -20.48 -43.67
C GLY A 984 34.55 -19.56 -44.92
N GLY A 985 33.87 -18.42 -44.78
CA GLY A 985 33.97 -17.33 -45.76
C GLY A 985 33.20 -16.06 -45.34
N LYS A 986 33.91 -14.93 -45.32
CA LYS A 986 33.55 -13.58 -44.85
C LYS A 986 32.69 -12.76 -45.83
N GLY A 987 32.13 -11.65 -45.31
CA GLY A 987 31.80 -10.40 -46.02
C GLY A 987 30.29 -10.18 -46.19
N GLY A 988 29.67 -9.06 -45.86
CA GLY A 988 30.11 -7.70 -45.55
C GLY A 988 29.09 -6.73 -46.17
N THR A 989 28.67 -5.70 -45.41
CA THR A 989 28.09 -4.40 -45.85
C THR A 989 26.83 -4.42 -46.75
N GLY A 990 25.78 -3.61 -46.60
CA GLY A 990 25.47 -2.45 -45.76
C GLY A 990 24.21 -1.77 -46.35
N ARG A 991 23.61 -0.85 -45.58
CA ARG A 991 22.83 0.34 -45.99
C ARG A 991 21.67 0.21 -47.00
N ASP A 992 20.47 0.52 -46.54
CA ASP A 992 19.66 1.71 -46.88
C ASP A 992 18.20 1.48 -46.39
N ALA A 993 17.71 2.27 -45.44
CA ALA A 993 16.89 3.48 -45.61
C ALA A 993 15.40 3.18 -45.82
N ALA A 994 14.62 3.31 -44.73
CA ALA A 994 13.30 3.94 -44.64
C ALA A 994 12.83 3.89 -43.18
#